data_AF-A0A924V2E3-F1
#
_entry.id   AF-A0A924V2E3-F1
#
_cell.length_a   1.000
_cell.length_b   1.000
_cell.length_c   1.000
_cell.angle_alpha   90.00
_cell.angle_beta   90.00
_cell.angle_gamma   90.00
#
_symmetry.space_group_name_H-M   'P 1'
#
loop_
_entity.id
_entity.type
_entity.pdbx_description
1 polymer ?
#
loop_
_entity_poly.entity_id
_entity_poly.type
_entity_poly.pdbx_seq_one_letter_code
_entity_poly.pdbx_strand_id
1 'polypeptide(L)'
;MVESTTPVRAIVRGENRPDLLKHEVLADLFEETVNRSPDQVALIFQDDVMGQRTLTYKQLNQEADLIAHHLIQHGVVAGQIVGLWLPRGIELLVAQLGIAKAGAAWLPFDTETPVDRIIVCLEDANAAGLVSDANWLPKLATVPQAVWAVESLLAPATVPFNRRKDFFSSHPAYVIYTSGSTGKPKGIVINQGSICHFLRSENAMLGVQGTDKVYQGFSTAFDMSFEEIWISYLVGATLWIAPKSLTTDPDALPLALIENEITVLHAVPTLLALFSIDVPNLRIINLGGEMCPDSLVERWALPHHQIFNTYGPTESTVSASLANLNRGQPVTIGKPLPNYGLLVVDDQFNLLNVGETGELCIFGMGVADGYLGRPDLTAEKFLKNPWAETPEEEKLYKTGDLATLNKRGQIALLGRADDQIKIRGFRVELGEIEAVLTEQTGIGTAAVLLRNEDGMDQLIAFIVPDGSQEHDLDAKTESLSSMVLRTKLREKLPPYMVPTRFEVIEKVPRLLSGKIDRKALRVLPLTTVVDRGTSDEPTNPAEIALFGVLNKLFPNAPNQLSADFFDDLGGHSLLAARLVSGLRATPAYSHITINDLYAQRRIGAIAAKMSEQPEQYDEGEAWQPEELQDHTLRRFFCGLGQLVLLPFLISLHILQWLAPFFTYHYLTGNPEDSRWQAIGIALSVFLLTQVIGFFVSILGKKLLLNNLTAGRYPLWGSVYFRWWLADRLSDVAPVHLLSGSSLYHWYLRGMGAKIGCDVSIGSVHIRMPS
;
A
#
# COMPACT_ATOMS: atom_id res chain seq x y z
N MET A 1 -15.82 -40.36 -44.44
CA MET A 1 -14.48 -39.82 -44.15
C MET A 1 -14.25 -40.01 -42.67
N VAL A 2 -13.33 -40.90 -42.30
CA VAL A 2 -12.99 -41.18 -40.91
C VAL A 2 -12.10 -40.03 -40.44
N GLU A 3 -12.65 -39.11 -39.64
CA GLU A 3 -11.83 -38.12 -38.93
C GLU A 3 -10.82 -38.88 -38.07
N SER A 4 -9.54 -38.61 -38.29
CA SER A 4 -8.45 -39.22 -37.52
C SER A 4 -8.66 -38.89 -36.03
N THR A 5 -9.01 -39.90 -35.23
CA THR A 5 -9.23 -39.81 -33.78
C THR A 5 -7.92 -39.81 -33.01
N THR A 6 -6.93 -39.03 -33.45
CA THR A 6 -5.73 -38.80 -32.63
C THR A 6 -6.14 -37.80 -31.54
N PRO A 7 -6.11 -38.16 -30.25
CA PRO A 7 -6.52 -37.26 -29.21
C PRO A 7 -5.56 -36.05 -29.16
N VAL A 8 -6.14 -34.85 -29.21
CA VAL A 8 -5.38 -33.60 -29.14
C VAL A 8 -4.85 -33.47 -27.72
N ARG A 9 -3.53 -33.34 -27.58
CA ARG A 9 -2.86 -33.21 -26.28
C ARG A 9 -3.15 -31.84 -25.65
N ALA A 10 -3.18 -31.80 -24.32
CA ALA A 10 -3.43 -30.62 -23.52
C ALA A 10 -2.18 -29.74 -23.38
N ILE A 11 -1.63 -29.29 -24.50
CA ILE A 11 -0.50 -28.34 -24.58
C ILE A 11 -0.90 -27.20 -25.53
N VAL A 12 -0.68 -25.96 -25.08
CA VAL A 12 -0.96 -24.75 -25.86
C VAL A 12 0.21 -23.78 -25.72
N ARG A 13 0.66 -23.22 -26.85
CA ARG A 13 1.70 -22.20 -26.90
C ARG A 13 1.10 -20.86 -27.23
N GLY A 14 1.65 -19.81 -26.63
CA GLY A 14 1.39 -18.43 -27.01
C GLY A 14 1.96 -18.14 -28.39
N GLU A 15 1.70 -16.95 -28.90
CA GLU A 15 2.29 -16.50 -30.16
C GLU A 15 3.82 -16.51 -30.06
N ASN A 16 4.49 -17.07 -31.06
CA ASN A 16 5.94 -17.01 -31.15
C ASN A 16 6.36 -15.62 -31.66
N ARG A 17 6.94 -14.82 -30.76
CA ARG A 17 7.32 -13.43 -30.96
C ARG A 17 8.80 -13.22 -30.61
N PRO A 18 9.73 -13.64 -31.49
CA PRO A 18 11.16 -13.53 -31.25
C PRO A 18 11.63 -12.07 -31.15
N ASP A 19 10.89 -11.12 -31.72
CA ASP A 19 11.14 -9.68 -31.60
C ASP A 19 11.01 -9.16 -30.16
N LEU A 20 10.31 -9.89 -29.28
CA LEU A 20 10.18 -9.56 -27.86
C LEU A 20 11.31 -10.17 -27.01
N LEU A 21 12.13 -11.07 -27.56
CA LEU A 21 13.26 -11.72 -26.89
C LEU A 21 14.51 -10.85 -27.04
N LYS A 22 14.69 -9.91 -26.11
CA LYS A 22 15.83 -9.00 -26.07
C LYS A 22 16.68 -9.27 -24.84
N HIS A 23 18.00 -9.11 -24.99
CA HIS A 23 18.95 -9.19 -23.88
C HIS A 23 19.21 -7.79 -23.32
N GLU A 24 18.27 -7.30 -22.52
CA GLU A 24 18.36 -5.99 -21.87
C GLU A 24 18.04 -6.13 -20.38
N VAL A 25 18.26 -5.05 -19.65
CA VAL A 25 17.89 -4.94 -18.23
C VAL A 25 16.80 -3.88 -18.05
N LEU A 26 16.12 -3.89 -16.92
CA LEU A 26 15.06 -2.94 -16.59
C LEU A 26 15.51 -1.47 -16.71
N ALA A 27 16.76 -1.18 -16.40
CA ALA A 27 17.35 0.14 -16.58
C ALA A 27 17.39 0.58 -18.06
N ASP A 28 17.69 -0.31 -19.01
CA ASP A 28 17.67 0.00 -20.45
C ASP A 28 16.27 0.39 -20.90
N LEU A 29 15.29 -0.43 -20.51
CA LEU A 29 13.88 -0.23 -20.86
C LEU A 29 13.37 1.12 -20.36
N PHE A 30 13.68 1.47 -19.11
CA PHE A 30 13.29 2.77 -18.54
C PHE A 30 14.01 3.94 -19.24
N GLU A 31 15.33 3.86 -19.42
CA GLU A 31 16.13 4.93 -20.03
C GLU A 31 15.75 5.17 -21.50
N GLU A 32 15.34 4.14 -22.25
CA GLU A 32 14.81 4.28 -23.61
C GLU A 32 13.53 5.14 -23.62
N THR A 33 12.63 4.94 -22.66
CA THR A 33 11.45 5.79 -22.50
C THR A 33 11.82 7.22 -22.09
N VAL A 34 12.79 7.38 -21.18
CA VAL A 34 13.29 8.72 -20.79
C VAL A 34 13.83 9.49 -22.00
N ASN A 35 14.56 8.82 -22.90
CA ASN A 35 15.10 9.43 -24.12
C ASN A 35 13.98 9.80 -25.11
N ARG A 36 12.96 8.95 -25.23
CA ARG A 36 11.82 9.16 -26.13
C ARG A 36 10.85 10.24 -25.62
N SER A 37 10.66 10.37 -24.31
CA SER A 37 9.61 11.21 -23.72
C SER A 37 10.05 11.84 -22.38
N PRO A 38 11.13 12.66 -22.36
CA PRO A 38 11.73 13.15 -21.12
C PRO A 38 10.80 14.06 -20.30
N ASP A 39 9.99 14.88 -20.98
CA ASP A 39 9.14 15.89 -20.34
C ASP A 39 7.71 15.36 -20.06
N GLN A 40 7.40 14.12 -20.44
CA GLN A 40 6.15 13.45 -20.11
C GLN A 40 6.10 13.19 -18.60
N VAL A 41 4.93 13.38 -18.01
CA VAL A 41 4.71 13.09 -16.59
C VAL A 41 4.78 11.57 -16.36
N ALA A 42 5.71 11.14 -15.52
CA ALA A 42 5.88 9.75 -15.15
C ALA A 42 5.05 9.39 -13.91
N LEU A 43 5.17 10.19 -12.84
CA LEU A 43 4.53 9.93 -11.55
C LEU A 43 3.69 11.12 -11.12
N ILE A 44 2.50 10.85 -10.61
CA ILE A 44 1.68 11.77 -9.85
C ILE A 44 1.38 11.09 -8.52
N PHE A 45 1.67 11.75 -7.41
CA PHE A 45 1.32 11.27 -6.08
C PHE A 45 0.50 12.34 -5.35
N GLN A 46 -0.66 11.95 -4.87
CA GLN A 46 -1.47 12.79 -3.99
C GLN A 46 -1.03 12.53 -2.55
N ASP A 47 -0.20 13.40 -2.00
CA ASP A 47 0.24 13.33 -0.61
C ASP A 47 -0.80 14.00 0.31
N ASP A 48 -1.17 13.32 1.40
CA ASP A 48 -2.17 13.81 2.36
C ASP A 48 -1.73 15.12 3.07
N VAL A 49 -0.44 15.45 3.07
CA VAL A 49 0.15 16.60 3.79
C VAL A 49 0.70 17.65 2.83
N MET A 50 1.44 17.22 1.81
CA MET A 50 2.19 18.11 0.89
C MET A 50 1.41 18.43 -0.38
N GLY A 51 0.22 17.84 -0.56
CA GLY A 51 -0.59 17.99 -1.77
C GLY A 51 -0.03 17.17 -2.94
N GLN A 52 -0.42 17.53 -4.16
CA GLN A 52 -0.01 16.79 -5.34
C GLN A 52 1.47 17.04 -5.69
N ARG A 53 2.25 15.97 -5.77
CA ARG A 53 3.61 15.97 -6.31
C ARG A 53 3.64 15.27 -7.67
N THR A 54 4.43 15.81 -8.59
CA THR A 54 4.55 15.30 -9.95
C THR A 54 6.02 15.22 -10.35
N LEU A 55 6.43 14.11 -10.95
CA LEU A 55 7.74 13.96 -11.58
C LEU A 55 7.59 13.59 -13.06
N THR A 56 8.35 14.26 -13.92
CA THR A 56 8.55 13.83 -15.31
C THR A 56 9.50 12.64 -15.39
N TYR A 57 9.51 11.92 -16.52
CA TYR A 57 10.47 10.83 -16.76
C TYR A 57 11.92 11.29 -16.58
N LYS A 58 12.26 12.50 -17.04
CA LYS A 58 13.59 13.09 -16.85
C LYS A 58 13.93 13.30 -15.38
N GLN A 59 13.01 13.85 -14.58
CA GLN A 59 13.25 14.09 -13.15
C GLN A 59 13.37 12.77 -12.38
N LEU A 60 12.46 11.83 -12.65
CA LEU A 60 12.49 10.49 -12.07
C LEU A 60 13.83 9.79 -12.37
N ASN A 61 14.33 9.89 -13.61
CA ASN A 61 15.62 9.34 -13.98
C ASN A 61 16.78 9.98 -13.21
N GLN A 62 16.77 11.31 -13.06
CA GLN A 62 17.80 12.05 -12.33
C GLN A 62 17.84 11.67 -10.84
N GLU A 63 16.68 11.52 -10.20
CA GLU A 63 16.62 11.08 -8.80
C GLU A 63 17.06 9.62 -8.63
N ALA A 64 16.64 8.74 -9.54
CA ALA A 64 17.09 7.34 -9.55
C ALA A 64 18.60 7.21 -9.79
N ASP A 65 19.19 8.08 -10.62
CA ASP A 65 20.64 8.15 -10.85
C ASP A 65 21.42 8.47 -9.56
N LEU A 66 20.88 9.33 -8.70
CA LEU A 66 21.50 9.65 -7.41
C LEU A 66 21.52 8.42 -6.50
N ILE A 67 20.39 7.74 -6.36
CA ILE A 67 20.31 6.52 -5.55
C ILE A 67 21.26 5.45 -6.09
N ALA A 68 21.27 5.22 -7.40
CA ALA A 68 22.17 4.26 -8.03
C ALA A 68 23.64 4.59 -7.76
N HIS A 69 24.02 5.86 -7.93
CA HIS A 69 25.37 6.35 -7.67
C HIS A 69 25.80 6.08 -6.24
N HIS A 70 24.98 6.45 -5.25
CA HIS A 70 25.31 6.28 -3.85
C HIS A 70 25.33 4.82 -3.43
N LEU A 71 24.42 3.96 -3.90
CA LEU A 71 24.48 2.52 -3.62
C LEU A 71 25.79 1.89 -4.12
N ILE A 72 26.24 2.29 -5.31
CA ILE A 72 27.52 1.84 -5.86
C ILE A 72 28.71 2.34 -5.03
N GLN A 73 28.67 3.59 -4.55
CA GLN A 73 29.71 4.11 -3.65
C GLN A 73 29.75 3.38 -2.30
N HIS A 74 28.60 2.93 -1.80
CA HIS A 74 28.49 2.10 -0.60
C HIS A 74 28.89 0.64 -0.83
N GLY A 75 29.33 0.28 -2.04
CA GLY A 75 29.91 -1.03 -2.35
C GLY A 75 28.92 -2.05 -2.91
N VAL A 76 27.68 -1.66 -3.24
CA VAL A 76 26.72 -2.56 -3.92
C VAL A 76 27.26 -2.90 -5.31
N VAL A 77 27.37 -4.20 -5.61
CA VAL A 77 27.82 -4.71 -6.91
C VAL A 77 26.67 -5.32 -7.72
N ALA A 78 26.90 -5.50 -9.03
CA ALA A 78 25.88 -6.07 -9.92
C ALA A 78 25.43 -7.46 -9.45
N GLY A 79 24.12 -7.72 -9.51
CA GLY A 79 23.50 -8.97 -9.11
C GLY A 79 23.28 -9.16 -7.61
N GLN A 80 23.73 -8.24 -6.75
CA GLN A 80 23.38 -8.27 -5.33
C GLN A 80 21.92 -7.89 -5.08
N ILE A 81 21.41 -8.32 -3.92
CA ILE A 81 20.06 -8.01 -3.46
C ILE A 81 20.12 -6.87 -2.45
N VAL A 82 19.23 -5.88 -2.59
CA VAL A 82 19.05 -4.76 -1.68
C VAL A 82 17.61 -4.76 -1.18
N GLY A 83 17.41 -4.79 0.14
CA GLY A 83 16.10 -4.63 0.74
C GLY A 83 15.52 -3.24 0.46
N LEU A 84 14.20 -3.15 0.33
CA LEU A 84 13.48 -1.91 0.09
C LEU A 84 12.27 -1.83 1.02
N TRP A 85 12.32 -0.96 2.03
CA TRP A 85 11.25 -0.77 3.01
C TRP A 85 10.91 0.71 3.16
N LEU A 86 9.96 1.17 2.35
CA LEU A 86 9.52 2.56 2.30
C LEU A 86 7.99 2.64 2.26
N PRO A 87 7.38 3.74 2.72
CA PRO A 87 5.97 3.98 2.49
C PRO A 87 5.65 4.13 1.00
N ARG A 88 4.39 3.84 0.64
CA ARG A 88 3.88 4.11 -0.71
C ARG A 88 4.04 5.59 -1.02
N GLY A 89 4.67 5.89 -2.15
CA GLY A 89 4.93 7.25 -2.59
C GLY A 89 5.97 7.30 -3.70
N ILE A 90 6.38 8.51 -4.06
CA ILE A 90 7.38 8.75 -5.11
C ILE A 90 8.73 8.14 -4.71
N GLU A 91 9.16 8.34 -3.47
CA GLU A 91 10.45 7.90 -2.95
C GLU A 91 10.65 6.38 -3.06
N LEU A 92 9.57 5.60 -2.85
CA LEU A 92 9.60 4.14 -3.03
C LEU A 92 9.92 3.75 -4.48
N LEU A 93 9.29 4.40 -5.46
CA LEU A 93 9.49 4.09 -6.87
C LEU A 93 10.83 4.62 -7.39
N VAL A 94 11.27 5.79 -6.90
CA VAL A 94 12.61 6.34 -7.17
C VAL A 94 13.69 5.39 -6.63
N ALA A 95 13.53 4.87 -5.41
CA ALA A 95 14.44 3.89 -4.82
C ALA A 95 14.44 2.55 -5.56
N GLN A 96 13.27 2.06 -5.97
CA GLN A 96 13.16 0.86 -6.81
C GLN A 96 13.95 1.01 -8.12
N LEU A 97 13.76 2.12 -8.83
CA LEU A 97 14.52 2.44 -10.04
C LEU A 97 16.01 2.59 -9.74
N GLY A 98 16.39 3.29 -8.67
CA GLY A 98 17.78 3.48 -8.28
C GLY A 98 18.51 2.16 -8.00
N ILE A 99 17.86 1.20 -7.33
CA ILE A 99 18.40 -0.16 -7.12
C ILE A 99 18.57 -0.88 -8.46
N ALA A 100 17.57 -0.82 -9.34
CA ALA A 100 17.65 -1.42 -10.67
C ALA A 100 18.80 -0.82 -11.52
N LYS A 101 18.98 0.51 -11.46
CA LYS A 101 20.06 1.23 -12.15
C LYS A 101 21.44 0.98 -11.54
N ALA A 102 21.52 0.67 -10.24
CA ALA A 102 22.76 0.23 -9.58
C ALA A 102 23.22 -1.17 -10.06
N GLY A 103 22.37 -1.89 -10.80
CA GLY A 103 22.61 -3.26 -11.24
C GLY A 103 22.23 -4.31 -10.19
N ALA A 104 21.47 -3.92 -9.17
CA ALA A 104 21.05 -4.79 -8.07
C ALA A 104 19.58 -5.20 -8.22
N ALA A 105 19.21 -6.30 -7.56
CA ALA A 105 17.83 -6.70 -7.37
C ALA A 105 17.26 -6.07 -6.11
N TRP A 106 15.99 -5.66 -6.13
CA TRP A 106 15.32 -5.24 -4.90
C TRP A 106 14.56 -6.39 -4.23
N LEU A 107 14.52 -6.35 -2.90
CA LEU A 107 13.69 -7.19 -2.05
C LEU A 107 12.69 -6.27 -1.30
N PRO A 108 11.46 -6.13 -1.81
CA PRO A 108 10.48 -5.18 -1.29
C PRO A 108 9.74 -5.70 -0.04
N PHE A 109 9.42 -4.80 0.87
CA PHE A 109 8.62 -5.07 2.06
C PHE A 109 7.49 -4.05 2.22
N ASP A 110 6.30 -4.51 2.64
CA ASP A 110 5.22 -3.62 3.05
C ASP A 110 5.56 -2.91 4.36
N THR A 111 5.03 -1.69 4.55
CA THR A 111 5.26 -0.88 5.75
C THR A 111 4.83 -1.54 7.06
N GLU A 112 3.89 -2.48 6.98
CA GLU A 112 3.37 -3.24 8.13
C GLU A 112 4.17 -4.53 8.40
N THR A 113 5.19 -4.83 7.59
CA THR A 113 6.04 -6.01 7.79
C THR A 113 6.82 -5.85 9.10
N PRO A 114 6.75 -6.82 10.04
CA PRO A 114 7.54 -6.78 11.27
C PRO A 114 9.05 -6.79 10.98
N VAL A 115 9.83 -6.05 11.78
CA VAL A 115 11.29 -5.94 11.61
C VAL A 115 11.97 -7.31 11.67
N ASP A 116 11.53 -8.20 12.56
CA ASP A 116 12.09 -9.55 12.67
C ASP A 116 11.93 -10.35 11.37
N ARG A 117 10.80 -10.20 10.67
CA ARG A 117 10.56 -10.84 9.37
C ARG A 117 11.45 -10.23 8.29
N ILE A 118 11.68 -8.91 8.33
CA ILE A 118 12.62 -8.24 7.43
C ILE A 118 14.04 -8.81 7.61
N ILE A 119 14.51 -8.94 8.86
CA ILE A 119 15.83 -9.51 9.16
C ILE A 119 15.96 -10.93 8.59
N VAL A 120 14.98 -11.79 8.85
CA VAL A 120 14.98 -13.18 8.33
C VAL A 120 15.09 -13.21 6.81
N CYS A 121 14.33 -12.38 6.09
CA CYS A 121 14.37 -12.34 4.63
C CYS A 121 15.69 -11.74 4.09
N LEU A 122 16.27 -10.75 4.77
CA LEU A 122 17.56 -10.16 4.39
C LEU A 122 18.72 -11.14 4.60
N GLU A 123 18.69 -11.91 5.68
CA GLU A 123 19.67 -12.96 5.97
C GLU A 123 19.58 -14.12 4.97
N ASP A 124 18.37 -14.64 4.72
CA ASP A 124 18.14 -15.70 3.73
C ASP A 124 18.54 -15.26 2.32
N ALA A 125 18.32 -13.98 1.98
CA ALA A 125 18.72 -13.41 0.70
C ALA A 125 20.20 -13.03 0.60
N ASN A 126 20.96 -13.10 1.70
CA ASN A 126 22.31 -12.54 1.78
C ASN A 126 22.38 -11.11 1.21
N ALA A 127 21.41 -10.28 1.61
CA ALA A 127 21.23 -8.94 1.07
C ALA A 127 22.43 -8.02 1.44
N ALA A 128 22.82 -7.16 0.51
CA ALA A 128 23.91 -6.20 0.71
C ALA A 128 23.54 -5.09 1.72
N GLY A 129 22.25 -4.79 1.85
CA GLY A 129 21.73 -3.77 2.74
C GLY A 129 20.22 -3.55 2.57
N LEU A 130 19.70 -2.54 3.23
CA LEU A 130 18.29 -2.14 3.24
C LEU A 130 18.17 -0.63 3.00
N VAL A 131 17.39 -0.23 2.00
CA VAL A 131 16.96 1.17 1.81
C VAL A 131 15.67 1.39 2.58
N SER A 132 15.65 2.43 3.42
CA SER A 132 14.50 2.77 4.27
C SER A 132 14.36 4.29 4.48
N ASP A 133 13.26 4.71 5.10
CA ASP A 133 13.00 6.10 5.50
C ASP A 133 13.86 6.48 6.72
N ALA A 134 14.42 7.70 6.74
CA ALA A 134 15.26 8.18 7.83
C ALA A 134 14.55 8.11 9.20
N ASN A 135 13.23 8.32 9.23
CA ASN A 135 12.45 8.30 10.47
C ASN A 135 12.30 6.88 11.05
N TRP A 136 12.57 5.84 10.26
CA TRP A 136 12.47 4.44 10.70
C TRP A 136 13.80 3.85 11.15
N LEU A 137 14.92 4.56 10.96
CA LEU A 137 16.24 4.10 11.39
C LEU A 137 16.30 3.64 12.85
N PRO A 138 15.65 4.31 13.83
CA PRO A 138 15.66 3.83 15.22
C PRO A 138 15.05 2.42 15.39
N LYS A 139 14.05 2.06 14.57
CA LYS A 139 13.42 0.72 14.59
C LYS A 139 14.29 -0.35 13.94
N LEU A 140 15.25 0.07 13.12
CA LEU A 140 16.13 -0.81 12.34
C LEU A 140 17.49 -1.02 13.00
N ALA A 141 17.68 -0.55 14.24
CA ALA A 141 18.96 -0.67 14.95
C ALA A 141 19.41 -2.13 15.18
N THR A 142 18.48 -3.08 15.11
CA THR A 142 18.76 -4.52 15.25
C THR A 142 19.04 -5.22 13.91
N VAL A 143 18.86 -4.55 12.77
CA VAL A 143 19.15 -5.13 11.44
C VAL A 143 20.66 -5.25 11.26
N PRO A 144 21.19 -6.46 10.98
CA PRO A 144 22.64 -6.67 10.90
C PRO A 144 23.27 -6.14 9.61
N GLN A 145 22.50 -6.03 8.52
CA GLN A 145 22.97 -5.47 7.24
C GLN A 145 23.06 -3.94 7.28
N ALA A 146 23.75 -3.34 6.30
CA ALA A 146 23.80 -1.89 6.15
C ALA A 146 22.40 -1.31 5.90
N VAL A 147 22.06 -0.22 6.58
CA VAL A 147 20.79 0.49 6.38
C VAL A 147 21.08 1.88 5.83
N TRP A 148 20.48 2.21 4.69
CA TRP A 148 20.63 3.50 4.02
C TRP A 148 19.31 4.26 4.03
N ALA A 149 19.33 5.48 4.55
CA ALA A 149 18.20 6.40 4.44
C ALA A 149 18.04 6.87 2.99
N VAL A 150 16.82 6.79 2.45
CA VAL A 150 16.52 7.22 1.07
C VAL A 150 16.90 8.69 0.84
N GLU A 151 16.71 9.54 1.83
CA GLU A 151 17.04 10.97 1.79
C GLU A 151 18.55 11.20 1.66
N SER A 152 19.37 10.32 2.27
CA SER A 152 20.82 10.37 2.13
C SER A 152 21.26 9.90 0.74
N LEU A 153 20.59 8.89 0.19
CA LEU A 153 20.84 8.40 -1.17
C LEU A 153 20.37 9.38 -2.26
N LEU A 154 19.49 10.32 -1.93
CA LEU A 154 19.04 11.41 -2.81
C LEU A 154 19.91 12.67 -2.70
N ALA A 155 20.96 12.66 -1.87
CA ALA A 155 21.86 13.80 -1.74
C ALA A 155 22.57 14.10 -3.07
N PRO A 156 22.76 15.39 -3.45
CA PRO A 156 23.42 15.76 -4.70
C PRO A 156 24.81 15.12 -4.85
N ALA A 157 25.04 14.45 -5.98
CA ALA A 157 26.33 13.89 -6.32
C ALA A 157 27.22 14.93 -7.01
N THR A 158 28.52 14.95 -6.69
CA THR A 158 29.50 15.87 -7.29
C THR A 158 29.96 15.42 -8.68
N VAL A 159 29.71 14.17 -9.05
CA VAL A 159 30.06 13.60 -10.35
C VAL A 159 28.82 12.96 -10.98
N PRO A 160 28.69 12.99 -12.33
CA PRO A 160 27.61 12.29 -13.01
C PRO A 160 27.62 10.80 -12.70
N PHE A 161 26.43 10.19 -12.61
CA PHE A 161 26.31 8.75 -12.53
C PHE A 161 26.94 8.08 -13.76
N ASN A 162 27.83 7.13 -13.53
CA ASN A 162 28.44 6.33 -14.59
C ASN A 162 27.84 4.93 -14.55
N ARG A 163 27.06 4.60 -15.58
CA ARG A 163 26.35 3.33 -15.68
C ARG A 163 27.31 2.16 -15.69
N ARG A 164 26.96 1.10 -14.94
CA ARG A 164 27.72 -0.16 -14.92
C ARG A 164 27.70 -0.82 -16.29
N LYS A 165 28.84 -1.43 -16.65
CA LYS A 165 28.99 -2.24 -17.88
C LYS A 165 28.97 -3.74 -17.60
N ASP A 166 29.14 -4.12 -16.34
CA ASP A 166 29.19 -5.48 -15.81
C ASP A 166 27.81 -5.99 -15.35
N PHE A 167 26.74 -5.55 -16.03
CA PHE A 167 25.36 -5.87 -15.70
C PHE A 167 24.65 -6.47 -16.93
N PHE A 168 23.92 -7.56 -16.73
CA PHE A 168 23.46 -8.47 -17.79
C PHE A 168 22.07 -9.00 -17.48
N SER A 169 21.36 -9.46 -18.51
CA SER A 169 19.99 -9.99 -18.43
C SER A 169 19.86 -11.25 -17.54
N SER A 170 20.94 -11.98 -17.30
CA SER A 170 20.95 -13.15 -16.41
C SER A 170 21.03 -12.78 -14.92
N HIS A 171 21.32 -11.52 -14.58
CA HIS A 171 21.36 -11.11 -13.19
C HIS A 171 19.95 -11.03 -12.58
N PRO A 172 19.83 -11.20 -11.25
CA PRO A 172 18.60 -10.93 -10.53
C PRO A 172 18.06 -9.51 -10.79
N ALA A 173 16.74 -9.39 -10.91
CA ALA A 173 16.01 -8.13 -11.00
C ALA A 173 15.23 -7.82 -9.73
N TYR A 174 14.57 -8.82 -9.16
CA TYR A 174 13.90 -8.69 -7.87
C TYR A 174 13.78 -10.05 -7.20
N VAL A 175 13.54 -10.01 -5.90
CA VAL A 175 13.17 -11.18 -5.10
C VAL A 175 11.88 -10.88 -4.39
N ILE A 176 10.86 -11.73 -4.59
CA ILE A 176 9.63 -11.68 -3.82
C ILE A 176 9.55 -12.92 -2.94
N TYR A 177 9.29 -12.70 -1.66
CA TYR A 177 9.05 -13.78 -0.72
C TYR A 177 7.57 -14.12 -0.71
N THR A 178 7.29 -15.42 -0.84
CA THR A 178 5.97 -15.97 -0.58
C THR A 178 6.02 -16.83 0.66
N SER A 179 4.85 -17.11 1.23
CA SER A 179 4.74 -18.07 2.32
C SER A 179 5.24 -19.46 1.91
N GLY A 180 5.84 -20.19 2.84
CA GLY A 180 6.44 -21.49 2.59
C GLY A 180 5.78 -22.62 3.38
N SER A 181 5.62 -23.79 2.75
CA SER A 181 4.99 -24.97 3.38
C SER A 181 5.73 -25.48 4.62
N THR A 182 7.03 -25.17 4.76
CA THR A 182 7.87 -25.53 5.92
C THR A 182 7.82 -24.49 7.04
N GLY A 183 6.95 -23.48 6.95
CA GLY A 183 6.83 -22.38 7.91
C GLY A 183 7.91 -21.31 7.85
N LYS A 184 8.83 -21.39 6.89
CA LYS A 184 9.76 -20.31 6.54
C LYS A 184 9.39 -19.72 5.18
N PRO A 185 9.38 -18.38 5.03
CA PRO A 185 9.17 -17.74 3.74
C PRO A 185 10.15 -18.28 2.69
N LYS A 186 9.73 -18.35 1.42
CA LYS A 186 10.58 -18.76 0.30
C LYS A 186 10.76 -17.60 -0.68
N GLY A 187 12.01 -17.24 -0.98
CA GLY A 187 12.32 -16.21 -1.96
C GLY A 187 12.29 -16.78 -3.38
N ILE A 188 11.55 -16.12 -4.29
CA ILE A 188 11.58 -16.40 -5.73
C ILE A 188 12.46 -15.33 -6.37
N VAL A 189 13.51 -15.76 -7.06
CA VAL A 189 14.43 -14.86 -7.77
C VAL A 189 14.00 -14.77 -9.23
N ILE A 190 13.67 -13.58 -9.69
CA ILE A 190 13.38 -13.30 -11.10
C ILE A 190 14.54 -12.52 -11.68
N ASN A 191 15.05 -12.98 -12.83
CA ASN A 191 16.15 -12.34 -13.53
C ASN A 191 15.65 -11.21 -14.46
N GLN A 192 16.58 -10.33 -14.85
CA GLN A 192 16.33 -9.16 -15.70
C GLN A 192 15.70 -9.52 -17.05
N GLY A 193 16.20 -10.58 -17.70
CA GLY A 193 15.71 -11.03 -19.00
C GLY A 193 14.26 -11.48 -18.97
N SER A 194 13.88 -12.30 -17.99
CA SER A 194 12.52 -12.80 -17.80
C SER A 194 11.54 -11.66 -17.55
N ILE A 195 11.86 -10.72 -16.66
CA ILE A 195 10.95 -9.60 -16.38
C ILE A 195 10.84 -8.62 -17.56
N CYS A 196 11.94 -8.28 -18.24
CA CYS A 196 11.87 -7.43 -19.43
C CYS A 196 11.02 -8.08 -20.53
N HIS A 197 11.20 -9.39 -20.78
CA HIS A 197 10.37 -10.14 -21.72
C HIS A 197 8.89 -10.11 -21.32
N PHE A 198 8.57 -10.40 -20.05
CA PHE A 198 7.22 -10.37 -19.52
C PHE A 198 6.53 -9.03 -19.83
N LEU A 199 7.16 -7.91 -19.49
CA LEU A 199 6.56 -6.57 -19.66
C LEU A 199 6.14 -6.30 -21.11
N ARG A 200 6.96 -6.72 -22.08
CA ARG A 200 6.62 -6.60 -23.49
C ARG A 200 5.56 -7.61 -23.94
N SER A 201 5.67 -8.84 -23.46
CA SER A 201 4.79 -9.94 -23.81
C SER A 201 3.35 -9.67 -23.36
N GLU A 202 3.18 -9.25 -22.10
CA GLU A 202 1.89 -8.90 -21.56
C GLU A 202 1.34 -7.62 -22.19
N ASN A 203 2.15 -6.57 -22.32
CA ASN A 203 1.65 -5.33 -22.92
C ASN A 203 1.29 -5.47 -24.40
N ALA A 204 1.87 -6.42 -25.14
CA ALA A 204 1.43 -6.74 -26.50
C ALA A 204 -0.03 -7.24 -26.54
N MET A 205 -0.55 -7.75 -25.43
CA MET A 205 -1.93 -8.22 -25.28
C MET A 205 -2.83 -7.17 -24.61
N LEU A 206 -2.36 -6.51 -23.54
CA LEU A 206 -3.14 -5.50 -22.82
C LEU A 206 -3.31 -4.21 -23.64
N GLY A 207 -2.25 -3.78 -24.34
CA GLY A 207 -2.26 -2.57 -25.14
C GLY A 207 -2.34 -1.28 -24.31
N VAL A 208 -1.61 -1.20 -23.20
CA VAL A 208 -1.37 0.07 -22.49
C VAL A 208 -0.49 0.97 -23.37
N GLN A 209 -0.80 2.26 -23.39
CA GLN A 209 -0.18 3.26 -24.27
C GLN A 209 0.41 4.42 -23.45
N GLY A 210 1.36 5.16 -24.03
CA GLY A 210 1.98 6.30 -23.34
C GLY A 210 1.03 7.45 -23.00
N THR A 211 -0.16 7.48 -23.60
CA THR A 211 -1.23 8.45 -23.28
C THR A 211 -2.11 8.00 -22.11
N ASP A 212 -1.95 6.77 -21.61
CA ASP A 212 -2.75 6.26 -20.51
C ASP A 212 -2.31 6.84 -19.16
N LYS A 213 -3.28 6.94 -18.24
CA LYS A 213 -3.05 7.18 -16.82
C LYS A 213 -3.38 5.89 -16.07
N VAL A 214 -2.39 5.32 -15.41
CA VAL A 214 -2.47 4.01 -14.76
C VAL A 214 -2.58 4.20 -13.25
N TYR A 215 -3.58 3.59 -12.63
CA TYR A 215 -3.69 3.53 -11.17
C TYR A 215 -2.61 2.61 -10.59
N GLN A 216 -1.87 3.09 -9.59
CA GLN A 216 -0.89 2.32 -8.84
C GLN A 216 -1.47 1.98 -7.45
N GLY A 217 -1.99 0.76 -7.30
CA GLY A 217 -2.67 0.31 -6.08
C GLY A 217 -2.02 -0.90 -5.43
N PHE A 218 -1.32 -1.74 -6.18
CA PHE A 218 -0.68 -2.92 -5.62
C PHE A 218 0.49 -2.58 -4.70
N SER A 219 0.78 -3.48 -3.77
CA SER A 219 2.01 -3.44 -2.99
C SER A 219 3.19 -3.77 -3.91
N THR A 220 4.34 -3.11 -3.73
CA THR A 220 5.57 -3.49 -4.43
C THR A 220 6.13 -4.83 -3.97
N ALA A 221 5.66 -5.37 -2.83
CA ALA A 221 5.92 -6.73 -2.38
C ALA A 221 5.03 -7.78 -3.07
N PHE A 222 4.12 -7.34 -3.94
CA PHE A 222 3.33 -8.19 -4.81
C PHE A 222 3.76 -7.99 -6.27
N ASP A 223 4.01 -9.08 -6.97
CA ASP A 223 4.57 -9.09 -8.32
C ASP A 223 3.63 -8.49 -9.37
N MET A 224 2.31 -8.50 -9.16
CA MET A 224 1.37 -7.77 -10.03
C MET A 224 1.62 -6.26 -10.07
N SER A 225 2.37 -5.68 -9.13
CA SER A 225 2.79 -4.28 -9.21
C SER A 225 3.62 -3.96 -10.46
N PHE A 226 4.24 -4.96 -11.11
CA PHE A 226 4.96 -4.78 -12.36
C PHE A 226 4.03 -4.46 -13.54
N GLU A 227 2.81 -5.00 -13.54
CA GLU A 227 1.80 -4.69 -14.55
C GLU A 227 1.39 -3.21 -14.48
N GLU A 228 1.35 -2.64 -13.28
CA GLU A 228 1.10 -1.20 -13.08
C GLU A 228 2.36 -0.40 -13.45
N ILE A 229 3.44 -0.61 -12.69
CA ILE A 229 4.60 0.29 -12.62
C ILE A 229 5.45 0.17 -13.87
N TRP A 230 5.86 -1.05 -14.22
CA TRP A 230 6.91 -1.27 -15.20
C TRP A 230 6.37 -1.34 -16.64
N ILE A 231 5.10 -1.71 -16.85
CA ILE A 231 4.44 -1.49 -18.14
C ILE A 231 4.28 0.01 -18.40
N SER A 232 3.92 0.80 -17.39
CA SER A 232 3.84 2.25 -17.54
C SER A 232 5.19 2.84 -17.98
N TYR A 233 6.27 2.43 -17.34
CA TYR A 233 7.63 2.82 -17.73
C TYR A 233 8.04 2.34 -19.14
N LEU A 234 7.62 1.14 -19.55
CA LEU A 234 7.87 0.62 -20.90
C LEU A 234 7.23 1.50 -21.98
N VAL A 235 6.01 1.99 -21.74
CA VAL A 235 5.22 2.68 -22.77
C VAL A 235 5.26 4.20 -22.65
N GLY A 236 5.74 4.74 -21.54
CA GLY A 236 5.74 6.18 -21.26
C GLY A 236 4.44 6.70 -20.66
N ALA A 237 3.64 5.83 -20.03
CA ALA A 237 2.38 6.22 -19.40
C ALA A 237 2.62 7.00 -18.09
N THR A 238 1.57 7.67 -17.60
CA THR A 238 1.60 8.33 -16.29
C THR A 238 1.05 7.39 -15.22
N LEU A 239 1.82 7.16 -14.15
CA LEU A 239 1.38 6.47 -12.95
C LEU A 239 0.77 7.45 -11.96
N TRP A 240 -0.48 7.21 -11.58
CA TRP A 240 -1.13 7.92 -10.50
C TRP A 240 -1.14 7.04 -9.24
N ILE A 241 -0.38 7.46 -8.25
CA ILE A 241 -0.16 6.76 -6.99
C ILE A 241 -1.20 7.25 -6.00
N ALA A 242 -2.13 6.37 -5.62
CA ALA A 242 -3.14 6.71 -4.63
C ALA A 242 -2.58 6.66 -3.21
N PRO A 243 -2.95 7.60 -2.32
CA PRO A 243 -2.60 7.50 -0.92
C PRO A 243 -3.32 6.31 -0.29
N LYS A 244 -2.69 5.69 0.72
CA LYS A 244 -3.21 4.47 1.37
C LYS A 244 -4.63 4.66 1.92
N SER A 245 -4.93 5.85 2.46
CA SER A 245 -6.26 6.25 2.94
C SER A 245 -7.35 6.02 1.89
N LEU A 246 -7.09 6.43 0.65
CA LEU A 246 -8.01 6.29 -0.46
C LEU A 246 -8.16 4.84 -0.93
N THR A 247 -7.06 4.07 -0.97
CA THR A 247 -7.11 2.66 -1.41
C THR A 247 -8.01 1.76 -0.55
N THR A 248 -8.27 2.17 0.68
CA THR A 248 -9.12 1.43 1.63
C THR A 248 -10.58 1.90 1.67
N ASP A 249 -10.92 2.99 0.98
CA ASP A 249 -12.26 3.56 0.95
C ASP A 249 -12.98 3.17 -0.37
N PRO A 250 -13.99 2.29 -0.31
CA PRO A 250 -14.63 1.72 -1.49
C PRO A 250 -15.48 2.72 -2.28
N ASP A 251 -15.87 3.84 -1.66
CA ASP A 251 -16.68 4.88 -2.31
C ASP A 251 -15.80 6.03 -2.82
N ALA A 252 -14.73 6.36 -2.10
CA ALA A 252 -13.84 7.45 -2.50
C ALA A 252 -12.91 7.07 -3.66
N LEU A 253 -12.43 5.82 -3.73
CA LEU A 253 -11.51 5.40 -4.79
C LEU A 253 -12.14 5.53 -6.20
N PRO A 254 -13.35 4.99 -6.49
CA PRO A 254 -13.96 5.16 -7.81
C PRO A 254 -14.12 6.61 -8.23
N LEU A 255 -14.52 7.50 -7.30
CA LEU A 255 -14.65 8.93 -7.57
C LEU A 255 -13.30 9.57 -7.90
N ALA A 256 -12.26 9.25 -7.14
CA ALA A 256 -10.92 9.76 -7.42
C ALA A 256 -10.37 9.25 -8.76
N LEU A 257 -10.67 8.00 -9.16
CA LEU A 257 -10.31 7.49 -10.48
C LEU A 257 -11.00 8.29 -11.61
N ILE A 258 -12.25 8.71 -11.41
CA ILE A 258 -12.97 9.58 -12.35
C ILE A 258 -12.31 10.97 -12.39
N GLU A 259 -12.12 11.60 -11.23
CA GLU A 259 -11.57 12.96 -11.10
C GLU A 259 -10.16 13.09 -11.69
N ASN A 260 -9.32 12.06 -11.53
CA ASN A 260 -7.95 12.05 -12.04
C ASN A 260 -7.84 11.52 -13.49
N GLU A 261 -8.97 11.18 -14.11
CA GLU A 261 -9.08 10.66 -15.48
C GLU A 261 -8.25 9.39 -15.70
N ILE A 262 -8.29 8.47 -14.74
CA ILE A 262 -7.56 7.20 -14.86
C ILE A 262 -8.16 6.35 -15.99
N THR A 263 -7.30 5.78 -16.83
CA THR A 263 -7.70 4.99 -18.01
C THR A 263 -7.39 3.49 -17.87
N VAL A 264 -6.48 3.12 -16.96
CA VAL A 264 -6.10 1.72 -16.73
C VAL A 264 -6.15 1.40 -15.25
N LEU A 265 -6.90 0.35 -14.91
CA LEU A 265 -7.03 -0.20 -13.57
C LEU A 265 -6.52 -1.64 -13.56
N HIS A 266 -5.48 -1.91 -12.77
CA HIS A 266 -5.12 -3.27 -12.36
C HIS A 266 -5.69 -3.49 -10.96
N ALA A 267 -6.37 -4.63 -10.76
CA ALA A 267 -7.00 -4.92 -9.48
C ALA A 267 -7.19 -6.42 -9.24
N VAL A 268 -7.30 -6.80 -7.97
CA VAL A 268 -7.90 -8.10 -7.64
C VAL A 268 -9.43 -8.01 -7.82
N PRO A 269 -10.11 -9.09 -8.27
CA PRO A 269 -11.57 -9.15 -8.37
C PRO A 269 -12.31 -8.63 -7.13
N THR A 270 -11.81 -8.93 -5.93
CA THR A 270 -12.40 -8.45 -4.67
C THR A 270 -12.43 -6.94 -4.54
N LEU A 271 -11.42 -6.22 -5.03
CA LEU A 271 -11.38 -4.76 -4.99
C LEU A 271 -12.42 -4.16 -5.93
N LEU A 272 -12.47 -4.62 -7.18
CA LEU A 272 -13.43 -4.13 -8.16
C LEU A 272 -14.88 -4.42 -7.73
N ALA A 273 -15.11 -5.54 -7.03
CA ALA A 273 -16.43 -5.87 -6.49
C ALA A 273 -16.95 -4.85 -5.46
N LEU A 274 -16.06 -4.10 -4.81
CA LEU A 274 -16.43 -3.07 -3.83
C LEU A 274 -16.93 -1.78 -4.46
N PHE A 275 -16.56 -1.51 -5.70
CA PHE A 275 -16.91 -0.24 -6.35
C PHE A 275 -18.43 -0.16 -6.45
N SER A 276 -19.02 0.90 -5.90
CA SER A 276 -20.46 1.13 -5.89
C SER A 276 -20.96 1.78 -7.19
N ILE A 277 -20.08 2.52 -7.87
CA ILE A 277 -20.33 3.23 -9.12
C ILE A 277 -19.42 2.74 -10.25
N ASP A 278 -19.79 3.04 -11.50
CA ASP A 278 -18.93 2.86 -12.67
C ASP A 278 -17.83 3.94 -12.72
N VAL A 279 -16.73 3.67 -13.44
CA VAL A 279 -15.63 4.62 -13.69
C VAL A 279 -15.46 4.79 -15.21
N PRO A 280 -16.21 5.70 -15.85
CA PRO A 280 -16.34 5.74 -17.31
C PRO A 280 -15.05 6.02 -18.09
N ASN A 281 -14.04 6.59 -17.43
CA ASN A 281 -12.75 6.92 -18.04
C ASN A 281 -11.87 5.67 -18.24
N LEU A 282 -12.15 4.57 -17.52
CA LEU A 282 -11.41 3.33 -17.68
C LEU A 282 -11.64 2.77 -19.09
N ARG A 283 -10.54 2.44 -19.74
CA ARG A 283 -10.51 1.69 -21.00
C ARG A 283 -10.08 0.25 -20.75
N ILE A 284 -9.15 0.04 -19.83
CA ILE A 284 -8.62 -1.29 -19.47
C ILE A 284 -8.89 -1.55 -17.99
N ILE A 285 -9.47 -2.72 -17.71
CA ILE A 285 -9.58 -3.30 -16.37
C ILE A 285 -8.86 -4.64 -16.41
N ASN A 286 -7.64 -4.71 -15.88
CA ASN A 286 -6.94 -5.97 -15.74
C ASN A 286 -7.18 -6.59 -14.36
N LEU A 287 -7.73 -7.80 -14.34
CA LEU A 287 -7.97 -8.55 -13.11
C LEU A 287 -6.99 -9.70 -13.00
N GLY A 288 -6.44 -9.90 -11.80
CA GLY A 288 -5.55 -11.03 -11.54
C GLY A 288 -5.43 -11.31 -10.05
N GLY A 289 -4.59 -12.27 -9.70
CA GLY A 289 -4.33 -12.61 -8.30
C GLY A 289 -5.44 -13.39 -7.59
N GLU A 290 -6.68 -13.41 -8.08
CA GLU A 290 -7.79 -14.22 -7.52
C GLU A 290 -8.65 -14.82 -8.62
N MET A 291 -9.54 -15.75 -8.26
CA MET A 291 -10.57 -16.23 -9.18
C MET A 291 -11.54 -15.09 -9.50
N CYS A 292 -11.74 -14.79 -10.78
CA CYS A 292 -12.71 -13.79 -11.21
C CYS A 292 -14.13 -14.39 -11.25
N PRO A 293 -15.13 -13.84 -10.54
CA PRO A 293 -16.51 -14.34 -10.61
C PRO A 293 -17.22 -13.90 -11.89
N ASP A 294 -18.07 -14.76 -12.46
CA ASP A 294 -18.90 -14.42 -13.63
C ASP A 294 -19.76 -13.16 -13.39
N SER A 295 -20.30 -12.99 -12.19
CA SER A 295 -21.11 -11.83 -11.81
C SER A 295 -20.36 -10.51 -11.92
N LEU A 296 -19.04 -10.52 -11.70
CA LEU A 296 -18.20 -9.34 -11.83
C LEU A 296 -18.02 -8.98 -13.31
N VAL A 297 -17.84 -9.98 -14.17
CA VAL A 297 -17.77 -9.77 -15.63
C VAL A 297 -19.09 -9.26 -16.18
N GLU A 298 -20.22 -9.82 -15.76
CA GLU A 298 -21.54 -9.33 -16.15
C GLU A 298 -21.73 -7.86 -15.77
N ARG A 299 -21.21 -7.43 -14.62
CA ARG A 299 -21.28 -6.04 -14.20
C ARG A 299 -20.36 -5.13 -15.03
N TRP A 300 -19.10 -5.52 -15.22
CA TRP A 300 -18.02 -4.61 -15.64
C TRP A 300 -17.57 -4.72 -17.10
N ALA A 301 -17.91 -5.80 -17.82
CA ALA A 301 -17.65 -5.93 -19.25
C ALA A 301 -18.61 -5.06 -20.08
N LEU A 302 -18.51 -3.74 -19.88
CA LEU A 302 -19.26 -2.70 -20.57
C LEU A 302 -18.61 -2.37 -21.92
N PRO A 303 -19.32 -1.78 -22.90
CA PRO A 303 -18.76 -1.50 -24.23
C PRO A 303 -17.49 -0.63 -24.23
N HIS A 304 -17.32 0.24 -23.24
CA HIS A 304 -16.14 1.09 -23.07
C HIS A 304 -15.01 0.44 -22.26
N HIS A 305 -15.27 -0.68 -21.58
CA HIS A 305 -14.29 -1.43 -20.80
C HIS A 305 -13.76 -2.63 -21.56
N GLN A 306 -12.45 -2.73 -21.71
CA GLN A 306 -11.77 -3.98 -21.99
C GLN A 306 -11.37 -4.63 -20.67
N ILE A 307 -12.04 -5.73 -20.33
CA ILE A 307 -11.76 -6.46 -19.11
C ILE A 307 -10.89 -7.68 -19.42
N PHE A 308 -9.79 -7.81 -18.70
CA PHE A 308 -8.85 -8.91 -18.84
C PHE A 308 -8.78 -9.71 -17.54
N ASN A 309 -8.51 -11.01 -17.67
CA ASN A 309 -8.15 -11.89 -16.56
C ASN A 309 -6.74 -12.43 -16.81
N THR A 310 -5.77 -11.94 -16.05
CA THR A 310 -4.39 -12.46 -16.06
C THR A 310 -4.21 -13.54 -15.00
N TYR A 311 -3.37 -14.51 -15.34
CA TYR A 311 -2.99 -15.57 -14.43
C TYR A 311 -1.51 -15.88 -14.59
N GLY A 312 -0.81 -15.90 -13.46
CA GLY A 312 0.48 -16.52 -13.30
C GLY A 312 0.82 -16.64 -11.82
N PRO A 313 1.59 -17.66 -11.43
CA PRO A 313 2.33 -17.67 -10.19
C PRO A 313 3.62 -16.82 -10.31
N THR A 314 4.15 -16.37 -9.19
CA THR A 314 5.41 -15.61 -9.13
C THR A 314 6.57 -16.33 -9.80
N GLU A 315 6.61 -17.66 -9.72
CA GLU A 315 7.62 -18.52 -10.35
C GLU A 315 7.60 -18.51 -11.88
N SER A 316 6.56 -17.94 -12.51
CA SER A 316 6.50 -17.72 -13.96
C SER A 316 6.56 -16.25 -14.36
N THR A 317 7.08 -15.38 -13.49
CA THR A 317 7.20 -13.93 -13.70
C THR A 317 5.83 -13.26 -13.89
N VAL A 318 5.17 -12.95 -12.77
CA VAL A 318 3.90 -12.19 -12.71
C VAL A 318 2.71 -12.93 -13.34
N SER A 319 2.57 -12.90 -14.67
CA SER A 319 1.47 -13.49 -15.42
C SER A 319 2.01 -14.31 -16.60
N ALA A 320 1.39 -15.46 -16.87
CA ALA A 320 1.75 -16.36 -17.96
C ALA A 320 0.62 -16.54 -18.99
N SER A 321 -0.61 -16.19 -18.63
CA SER A 321 -1.78 -16.30 -19.49
C SER A 321 -2.74 -15.13 -19.30
N LEU A 322 -3.55 -14.88 -20.33
CA LEU A 322 -4.53 -13.80 -20.33
C LEU A 322 -5.80 -14.20 -21.09
N ALA A 323 -6.97 -13.86 -20.53
CA ALA A 323 -8.27 -13.91 -21.18
C ALA A 323 -8.86 -12.51 -21.35
N ASN A 324 -9.48 -12.23 -22.50
CA ASN A 324 -10.39 -11.09 -22.65
C ASN A 324 -11.81 -11.55 -22.24
N LEU A 325 -12.34 -11.00 -21.16
CA LEU A 325 -13.63 -11.41 -20.61
C LEU A 325 -14.78 -10.66 -21.27
N ASN A 326 -15.85 -11.37 -21.56
CA ASN A 326 -17.04 -10.82 -22.22
C ASN A 326 -18.29 -11.36 -21.55
N ARG A 327 -19.37 -10.56 -21.52
CA ARG A 327 -20.67 -10.99 -20.99
C ARG A 327 -21.18 -12.26 -21.68
N GLY A 328 -21.78 -13.15 -20.91
CA GLY A 328 -22.34 -14.42 -21.37
C GLY A 328 -21.29 -15.44 -21.82
N GLN A 329 -20.00 -15.18 -21.63
CA GLN A 329 -18.92 -16.15 -21.86
C GLN A 329 -18.39 -16.66 -20.52
N PRO A 330 -17.98 -17.94 -20.42
CA PRO A 330 -17.37 -18.46 -19.21
C PRO A 330 -16.08 -17.71 -18.86
N VAL A 331 -15.88 -17.41 -17.57
CA VAL A 331 -14.58 -16.91 -17.09
C VAL A 331 -13.52 -18.01 -17.21
N THR A 332 -12.39 -17.65 -17.82
CA THR A 332 -11.22 -18.52 -17.97
C THR A 332 -9.95 -17.72 -17.68
N ILE A 333 -8.81 -18.40 -17.56
CA ILE A 333 -7.49 -17.74 -17.53
C ILE A 333 -6.88 -17.58 -18.92
N GLY A 334 -7.63 -17.99 -19.95
CA GLY A 334 -7.35 -17.63 -21.34
C GLY A 334 -6.28 -18.49 -21.99
N LYS A 335 -5.41 -17.83 -22.75
CA LYS A 335 -4.32 -18.42 -23.54
C LYS A 335 -2.97 -17.94 -23.02
N PRO A 336 -1.87 -18.67 -23.26
CA PRO A 336 -0.54 -18.22 -22.89
C PRO A 336 -0.19 -16.88 -23.54
N LEU A 337 0.55 -16.05 -22.82
CA LEU A 337 1.18 -14.84 -23.35
C LEU A 337 2.22 -15.18 -24.45
N PRO A 338 2.62 -14.23 -25.30
CA PRO A 338 3.69 -14.46 -26.29
C PRO A 338 4.98 -15.06 -25.69
N ASN A 339 5.48 -16.13 -26.31
CA ASN A 339 6.62 -16.95 -25.85
C ASN A 339 6.44 -17.66 -24.49
N TYR A 340 5.20 -17.82 -24.02
CA TYR A 340 4.84 -18.73 -22.94
C TYR A 340 4.14 -19.96 -23.51
N GLY A 341 4.09 -21.02 -22.73
CA GLY A 341 3.25 -22.17 -22.99
C GLY A 341 2.69 -22.78 -21.72
N LEU A 342 1.57 -23.46 -21.89
CA LEU A 342 0.78 -24.06 -20.81
C LEU A 342 0.45 -25.49 -21.19
N LEU A 343 0.56 -26.40 -20.23
CA LEU A 343 0.18 -27.79 -20.43
C LEU A 343 -0.46 -28.40 -19.18
N VAL A 344 -1.23 -29.48 -19.36
CA VAL A 344 -1.93 -30.17 -18.27
C VAL A 344 -1.45 -31.61 -18.17
N VAL A 345 -1.02 -32.02 -16.97
CA VAL A 345 -0.48 -33.37 -16.71
C VAL A 345 -1.25 -34.13 -15.62
N ASP A 346 -1.14 -35.45 -15.62
CA ASP A 346 -1.58 -36.30 -14.51
C ASP A 346 -0.54 -36.40 -13.38
N ASP A 347 -0.88 -37.14 -12.32
CA ASP A 347 -0.02 -37.39 -11.16
C ASP A 347 1.28 -38.16 -11.50
N GLN A 348 1.32 -38.85 -12.64
CA GLN A 348 2.49 -39.55 -13.17
C GLN A 348 3.29 -38.71 -14.16
N PHE A 349 2.94 -37.43 -14.31
CA PHE A 349 3.56 -36.47 -15.22
C PHE A 349 3.38 -36.79 -16.71
N ASN A 350 2.31 -37.50 -17.07
CA ASN A 350 1.93 -37.71 -18.46
C ASN A 350 1.07 -36.55 -18.97
N LEU A 351 1.33 -36.11 -20.20
CA LEU A 351 0.53 -35.08 -20.87
C LEU A 351 -0.89 -35.58 -21.17
N LEU A 352 -1.88 -34.90 -20.59
CA LEU A 352 -3.30 -35.23 -20.77
C LEU A 352 -3.83 -34.82 -22.14
N ASN A 353 -5.06 -35.20 -22.44
CA ASN A 353 -5.81 -34.78 -23.62
C ASN A 353 -6.66 -33.55 -23.33
N VAL A 354 -7.01 -32.79 -24.37
CA VAL A 354 -7.95 -31.68 -24.29
C VAL A 354 -9.28 -32.14 -23.66
N GLY A 355 -9.73 -31.41 -22.63
CA GLY A 355 -10.96 -31.70 -21.87
C GLY A 355 -10.74 -32.49 -20.58
N GLU A 356 -9.56 -33.11 -20.39
CA GLU A 356 -9.21 -33.78 -19.15
C GLU A 356 -8.70 -32.79 -18.10
N THR A 357 -8.95 -33.09 -16.83
CA THR A 357 -8.52 -32.27 -15.69
C THR A 357 -7.22 -32.85 -15.12
N GLY A 358 -6.25 -31.98 -14.87
CA GLY A 358 -4.99 -32.34 -14.23
C GLY A 358 -4.25 -31.11 -13.70
N GLU A 359 -2.99 -31.29 -13.35
CA GLU A 359 -2.13 -30.21 -12.85
C GLU A 359 -1.64 -29.33 -14.01
N LEU A 360 -1.83 -28.02 -13.87
CA LEU A 360 -1.32 -27.03 -14.81
C LEU A 360 0.19 -26.85 -14.64
N CYS A 361 0.90 -26.82 -15.76
CA CYS A 361 2.31 -26.49 -15.82
C CYS A 361 2.54 -25.34 -16.81
N ILE A 362 3.57 -24.55 -16.54
CA ILE A 362 3.94 -23.36 -17.32
C ILE A 362 5.36 -23.55 -17.84
N PHE A 363 5.62 -23.20 -19.09
CA PHE A 363 6.96 -23.20 -19.68
C PHE A 363 7.20 -21.93 -20.52
N GLY A 364 8.46 -21.65 -20.82
CA GLY A 364 8.89 -20.47 -21.58
C GLY A 364 9.78 -19.51 -20.78
N MET A 365 10.12 -18.37 -21.39
CA MET A 365 11.13 -17.42 -20.88
C MET A 365 10.82 -16.82 -19.50
N GLY A 366 9.54 -16.75 -19.12
CA GLY A 366 9.14 -16.23 -17.82
C GLY A 366 9.35 -17.17 -16.65
N VAL A 367 9.67 -18.45 -16.89
CA VAL A 367 9.91 -19.40 -15.80
C VAL A 367 11.21 -19.05 -15.07
N ALA A 368 11.09 -18.83 -13.75
CA ALA A 368 12.19 -18.50 -12.87
C ALA A 368 13.24 -19.61 -12.82
N ASP A 369 14.45 -19.26 -12.35
CA ASP A 369 15.53 -20.23 -12.19
C ASP A 369 15.32 -21.17 -10.98
N GLY A 370 14.54 -20.73 -9.99
CA GLY A 370 14.24 -21.52 -8.81
C GLY A 370 13.95 -20.69 -7.56
N TYR A 371 14.00 -21.36 -6.41
CA TYR A 371 13.87 -20.75 -5.10
C TYR A 371 15.24 -20.45 -4.49
N LEU A 372 15.37 -19.25 -3.90
CA LEU A 372 16.59 -18.79 -3.25
C LEU A 372 17.00 -19.74 -2.13
N GLY A 373 18.22 -20.29 -2.19
CA GLY A 373 18.76 -21.17 -1.15
C GLY A 373 18.03 -22.52 -0.97
N ARG A 374 17.12 -22.91 -1.88
CA ARG A 374 16.25 -24.10 -1.73
C ARG A 374 16.32 -25.03 -2.94
N PRO A 375 17.45 -25.74 -3.15
CA PRO A 375 17.64 -26.62 -4.30
C PRO A 375 16.69 -27.83 -4.30
N ASP A 376 16.27 -28.29 -3.13
CA ASP A 376 15.30 -29.36 -2.92
C ASP A 376 13.92 -28.98 -3.49
N LEU A 377 13.38 -27.83 -3.07
CA LEU A 377 12.10 -27.31 -3.58
C LEU A 377 12.20 -26.92 -5.05
N THR A 378 13.37 -26.41 -5.47
CA THR A 378 13.62 -26.07 -6.87
C THR A 378 13.52 -27.30 -7.75
N ALA A 379 14.20 -28.40 -7.38
CA ALA A 379 14.15 -29.64 -8.15
C ALA A 379 12.76 -30.30 -8.16
N GLU A 380 11.93 -30.07 -7.14
CA GLU A 380 10.55 -30.56 -7.10
C GLU A 380 9.63 -29.80 -8.07
N LYS A 381 9.76 -28.47 -8.14
CA LYS A 381 8.81 -27.60 -8.86
C LYS A 381 9.28 -27.14 -10.23
N PHE A 382 10.59 -27.02 -10.45
CA PHE A 382 11.19 -26.56 -11.69
C PHE A 382 11.85 -27.74 -12.39
N LEU A 383 11.16 -28.25 -13.40
CA LEU A 383 11.53 -29.45 -14.13
C LEU A 383 12.09 -29.10 -15.51
N LYS A 384 12.84 -30.05 -16.08
CA LYS A 384 13.16 -30.00 -17.50
C LYS A 384 11.92 -30.36 -18.31
N ASN A 385 11.59 -29.54 -19.30
CA ASN A 385 10.44 -29.74 -20.19
C ASN A 385 10.75 -30.79 -21.28
N PRO A 386 10.10 -31.98 -21.26
CA PRO A 386 10.29 -32.99 -22.31
C PRO A 386 9.64 -32.61 -23.65
N TRP A 387 8.76 -31.60 -23.65
CA TRP A 387 8.00 -31.14 -24.81
C TRP A 387 8.55 -29.83 -25.40
N ALA A 388 9.72 -29.37 -24.95
CA ALA A 388 10.35 -28.16 -25.44
C ALA A 388 10.64 -28.24 -26.94
N GLU A 389 10.22 -27.23 -27.70
CA GLU A 389 10.53 -27.07 -29.12
C GLU A 389 11.72 -26.12 -29.35
N THR A 390 12.03 -25.26 -28.36
CA THR A 390 13.14 -24.31 -28.39
C THR A 390 13.90 -24.30 -27.06
N PRO A 391 15.14 -23.77 -27.01
CA PRO A 391 15.91 -23.64 -25.76
C PRO A 391 15.18 -22.85 -24.67
N GLU A 392 14.38 -21.86 -25.05
CA GLU A 392 13.61 -21.03 -24.14
C GLU A 392 12.46 -21.78 -23.46
N GLU A 393 12.02 -22.91 -24.03
CA GLU A 393 10.98 -23.77 -23.48
C GLU A 393 11.52 -24.86 -22.54
N GLU A 394 12.84 -24.97 -22.36
CA GLU A 394 13.47 -26.07 -21.61
C GLU A 394 13.06 -26.16 -20.14
N LYS A 395 12.63 -25.04 -19.53
CA LYS A 395 12.18 -24.99 -18.15
C LYS A 395 10.66 -25.09 -18.07
N LEU A 396 10.19 -25.93 -17.15
CA LEU A 396 8.79 -26.12 -16.85
C LEU A 396 8.56 -25.98 -15.35
N TYR A 397 7.59 -25.15 -14.97
CA TYR A 397 7.15 -24.97 -13.59
C TYR A 397 5.83 -25.69 -13.34
N LYS A 398 5.80 -26.52 -12.30
CA LYS A 398 4.59 -27.19 -11.79
C LYS A 398 3.83 -26.25 -10.85
N THR A 399 2.63 -25.83 -11.22
CA THR A 399 1.93 -24.77 -10.46
C THR A 399 1.24 -25.29 -9.20
N GLY A 400 0.83 -26.56 -9.17
CA GLY A 400 -0.08 -27.11 -8.17
C GLY A 400 -1.55 -26.69 -8.37
N ASP A 401 -1.88 -25.98 -9.46
CA ASP A 401 -3.26 -25.63 -9.80
C ASP A 401 -3.90 -26.72 -10.68
N LEU A 402 -5.17 -27.01 -10.44
CA LEU A 402 -5.98 -27.89 -11.28
C LEU A 402 -6.62 -27.10 -12.41
N ALA A 403 -6.49 -27.59 -13.63
CA ALA A 403 -7.03 -26.93 -14.80
C ALA A 403 -7.51 -27.92 -15.86
N THR A 404 -8.31 -27.40 -16.79
CA THR A 404 -8.73 -28.12 -18.01
C THR A 404 -8.51 -27.23 -19.22
N LEU A 405 -7.82 -27.74 -20.24
CA LEU A 405 -7.71 -27.09 -21.55
C LEU A 405 -8.89 -27.47 -22.43
N ASN A 406 -9.60 -26.50 -23.01
CA ASN A 406 -10.69 -26.78 -23.93
C ASN A 406 -10.25 -26.76 -25.41
N LYS A 407 -11.15 -27.17 -26.31
CA LYS A 407 -10.88 -27.24 -27.77
C LYS A 407 -10.59 -25.89 -28.43
N ARG A 408 -10.91 -24.76 -27.77
CA ARG A 408 -10.59 -23.40 -28.24
C ARG A 408 -9.22 -22.91 -27.75
N GLY A 409 -8.48 -23.76 -27.03
CA GLY A 409 -7.22 -23.42 -26.40
C GLY A 409 -7.34 -22.53 -25.16
N GLN A 410 -8.55 -22.41 -24.59
CA GLN A 410 -8.77 -21.65 -23.36
C GLN A 410 -8.62 -22.57 -22.16
N ILE A 411 -8.02 -22.07 -21.08
CA ILE A 411 -7.82 -22.84 -19.86
C ILE A 411 -8.80 -22.40 -18.78
N ALA A 412 -9.60 -23.34 -18.30
CA ALA A 412 -10.43 -23.14 -17.11
C ALA A 412 -9.66 -23.58 -15.88
N LEU A 413 -9.55 -22.68 -14.89
CA LEU A 413 -8.93 -22.96 -13.60
C LEU A 413 -9.99 -23.53 -12.64
N LEU A 414 -9.69 -24.66 -11.99
CA LEU A 414 -10.64 -25.41 -11.15
C LEU A 414 -10.30 -25.33 -9.65
N GLY A 415 -9.14 -24.78 -9.30
CA GLY A 415 -8.67 -24.64 -7.92
C GLY A 415 -7.26 -25.18 -7.74
N ARG A 416 -6.92 -25.57 -6.51
CA ARG A 416 -5.61 -26.11 -6.12
C ARG A 416 -5.66 -27.62 -5.92
N ALA A 417 -4.57 -28.29 -6.26
CA ALA A 417 -4.31 -29.67 -5.87
C ALA A 417 -3.70 -29.78 -4.45
N ASP A 418 -3.08 -28.71 -3.96
CA ASP A 418 -2.47 -28.62 -2.64
C ASP A 418 -3.27 -27.72 -1.67
N ASP A 419 -2.69 -27.45 -0.50
CA ASP A 419 -3.31 -26.70 0.59
C ASP A 419 -3.06 -25.18 0.52
N GLN A 420 -2.45 -24.69 -0.55
CA GLN A 420 -2.25 -23.25 -0.72
C GLN A 420 -3.57 -22.57 -1.00
N ILE A 421 -3.66 -21.32 -0.56
CA ILE A 421 -4.82 -20.48 -0.78
C ILE A 421 -4.37 -19.09 -1.23
N LYS A 422 -5.29 -18.33 -1.81
CA LYS A 422 -5.09 -16.91 -2.08
C LYS A 422 -6.00 -16.10 -1.18
N ILE A 423 -5.44 -15.12 -0.49
CA ILE A 423 -6.19 -14.20 0.37
C ILE A 423 -5.87 -12.79 -0.10
N ARG A 424 -6.86 -12.08 -0.66
CA ARG A 424 -6.70 -10.69 -1.13
C ARG A 424 -5.55 -10.56 -2.14
N GLY A 425 -5.44 -11.53 -3.05
CA GLY A 425 -4.34 -11.66 -4.01
C GLY A 425 -3.04 -12.27 -3.48
N PHE A 426 -2.81 -12.33 -2.16
CA PHE A 426 -1.58 -12.90 -1.59
C PHE A 426 -1.62 -14.42 -1.52
N ARG A 427 -0.52 -15.07 -1.92
CA ARG A 427 -0.34 -16.52 -1.81
C ARG A 427 0.03 -16.91 -0.37
N VAL A 428 -0.84 -17.69 0.25
CA VAL A 428 -0.72 -18.10 1.65
C VAL A 428 -0.65 -19.63 1.78
N GLU A 429 0.41 -20.11 2.42
CA GLU A 429 0.61 -21.48 2.87
C GLU A 429 0.03 -21.64 4.27
N LEU A 430 -1.02 -22.45 4.40
CA LEU A 430 -1.66 -22.70 5.69
C LEU A 430 -0.69 -23.28 6.73
N GLY A 431 0.28 -24.08 6.26
CA GLY A 431 1.33 -24.66 7.10
C GLY A 431 2.22 -23.63 7.81
N GLU A 432 2.43 -22.44 7.25
CA GLU A 432 3.21 -21.38 7.92
C GLU A 432 2.48 -20.82 9.13
N ILE A 433 1.16 -20.64 9.00
CA ILE A 433 0.32 -20.19 10.10
C ILE A 433 0.25 -21.29 11.17
N GLU A 434 0.07 -22.55 10.75
CA GLU A 434 0.06 -23.72 11.64
C GLU A 434 1.37 -23.85 12.44
N ALA A 435 2.53 -23.64 11.80
CA ALA A 435 3.83 -23.70 12.47
C ALA A 435 3.96 -22.62 13.56
N VAL A 436 3.64 -21.36 13.25
CA VAL A 436 3.71 -20.26 14.23
C VAL A 436 2.71 -20.46 15.37
N LEU A 437 1.54 -21.04 15.10
CA LEU A 437 0.57 -21.42 16.13
C LEU A 437 1.14 -22.49 17.06
N THR A 438 1.79 -23.53 16.53
CA THR A 438 2.38 -24.60 17.36
C THR A 438 3.59 -24.15 18.19
N GLU A 439 4.18 -22.99 17.91
CA GLU A 439 5.21 -22.39 18.77
C GLU A 439 4.64 -21.72 20.02
N GLN A 440 3.32 -21.49 20.09
CA GLN A 440 2.69 -20.83 21.23
C GLN A 440 2.51 -21.80 22.41
N THR A 441 2.75 -21.31 23.62
CA THR A 441 2.57 -22.10 24.85
C THR A 441 1.13 -22.59 24.96
N GLY A 442 0.95 -23.89 25.21
CA GLY A 442 -0.37 -24.51 25.40
C GLY A 442 -1.01 -25.07 24.12
N ILE A 443 -0.42 -24.88 22.93
CA ILE A 443 -0.90 -25.46 21.68
C ILE A 443 -0.07 -26.71 21.33
N GLY A 444 -0.72 -27.88 21.28
CA GLY A 444 -0.08 -29.13 20.87
C GLY A 444 -0.16 -29.39 19.37
N THR A 445 -1.28 -29.06 18.74
CA THR A 445 -1.44 -29.17 17.27
C THR A 445 -2.36 -28.07 16.77
N ALA A 446 -2.04 -27.49 15.61
CA ALA A 446 -2.90 -26.54 14.92
C ALA A 446 -3.19 -27.01 13.49
N ALA A 447 -4.37 -26.67 12.99
CA ALA A 447 -4.76 -26.82 11.60
C ALA A 447 -5.49 -25.56 11.16
N VAL A 448 -5.10 -24.97 10.03
CA VAL A 448 -5.72 -23.75 9.52
C VAL A 448 -6.41 -24.07 8.20
N LEU A 449 -7.56 -23.44 7.95
CA LEU A 449 -8.23 -23.49 6.66
C LEU A 449 -8.93 -22.18 6.34
N LEU A 450 -9.05 -21.90 5.04
CA LEU A 450 -9.94 -20.86 4.53
C LEU A 450 -11.35 -21.44 4.38
N ARG A 451 -12.33 -20.78 4.99
CA ARG A 451 -13.74 -21.15 4.88
C ARG A 451 -14.55 -19.94 4.45
N ASN A 452 -15.43 -20.14 3.48
CA ASN A 452 -16.42 -19.15 3.11
C ASN A 452 -17.58 -19.23 4.11
N GLU A 453 -17.72 -18.22 4.95
CA GLU A 453 -18.86 -18.04 5.85
C GLU A 453 -19.63 -16.79 5.38
N ASP A 454 -20.92 -16.96 5.08
CA ASP A 454 -21.82 -15.88 4.61
C ASP A 454 -21.30 -15.09 3.40
N GLY A 455 -20.64 -15.76 2.46
CA GLY A 455 -20.13 -15.15 1.22
C GLY A 455 -18.78 -14.46 1.38
N MET A 456 -18.07 -14.69 2.49
CA MET A 456 -16.73 -14.15 2.73
C MET A 456 -15.75 -15.21 3.19
N ASP A 457 -14.56 -15.18 2.59
CA ASP A 457 -13.48 -16.08 2.95
C ASP A 457 -12.78 -15.62 4.24
N GLN A 458 -12.75 -16.50 5.24
CA GLN A 458 -12.13 -16.26 6.55
C GLN A 458 -11.13 -17.36 6.90
N LEU A 459 -10.00 -16.97 7.49
CA LEU A 459 -9.02 -17.89 8.03
C LEU A 459 -9.46 -18.36 9.42
N ILE A 460 -9.66 -19.68 9.56
CA ILE A 460 -10.06 -20.32 10.80
C ILE A 460 -8.94 -21.25 11.25
N ALA A 461 -8.45 -21.04 12.47
CA ALA A 461 -7.46 -21.89 13.12
C ALA A 461 -8.14 -22.86 14.10
N PHE A 462 -7.99 -24.16 13.86
CA PHE A 462 -8.41 -25.22 14.76
C PHE A 462 -7.23 -25.63 15.64
N ILE A 463 -7.41 -25.56 16.95
CA ILE A 463 -6.35 -25.74 17.96
C ILE A 463 -6.66 -26.94 18.83
N VAL A 464 -5.69 -27.84 18.96
CA VAL A 464 -5.68 -28.91 19.97
C VAL A 464 -4.71 -28.50 21.08
N PRO A 465 -5.19 -28.34 22.32
CA PRO A 465 -4.33 -27.99 23.45
C PRO A 465 -3.26 -29.05 23.72
N ASP A 466 -2.10 -28.64 24.22
CA ASP A 466 -1.07 -29.56 24.69
C ASP A 466 -1.53 -30.24 26.00
N GLY A 467 -1.63 -31.57 25.97
CA GLY A 467 -2.08 -32.40 27.09
C GLY A 467 -1.05 -32.58 28.20
N SER A 468 0.17 -32.07 28.06
CA SER A 468 1.30 -32.35 28.96
C SER A 468 1.42 -31.46 30.22
N GLN A 469 0.56 -30.45 30.39
CA GLN A 469 0.56 -29.59 31.58
C GLN A 469 -0.80 -29.57 32.28
N GLU A 470 -1.02 -30.43 33.28
CA GLU A 470 -2.30 -30.59 34.00
C GLU A 470 -2.53 -29.62 35.18
N HIS A 471 -1.64 -28.65 35.41
CA HIS A 471 -1.77 -27.71 36.53
C HIS A 471 -2.02 -26.28 36.00
N ASP A 472 -3.14 -25.67 36.41
CA ASP A 472 -3.70 -24.34 36.08
C ASP A 472 -4.57 -24.21 34.81
N LEU A 473 -5.85 -24.60 34.94
CA LEU A 473 -6.90 -24.37 33.94
C LEU A 473 -7.22 -22.88 33.68
N ASP A 474 -7.06 -22.02 34.68
CA ASP A 474 -7.38 -20.59 34.56
C ASP A 474 -6.31 -19.84 33.72
N ALA A 475 -5.03 -20.17 33.89
CA ALA A 475 -3.94 -19.64 33.06
C ALA A 475 -3.94 -20.22 31.63
N LYS A 476 -4.36 -21.49 31.45
CA LYS A 476 -4.55 -22.12 30.13
C LYS A 476 -5.57 -21.36 29.28
N THR A 477 -6.68 -20.94 29.88
CA THR A 477 -7.79 -20.29 29.16
C THR A 477 -7.41 -18.87 28.72
N GLU A 478 -6.59 -18.17 29.49
CA GLU A 478 -6.08 -16.83 29.14
C GLU A 478 -5.01 -16.89 28.02
N SER A 479 -4.09 -17.88 28.08
CA SER A 479 -3.05 -18.09 27.06
C SER A 479 -3.57 -18.55 25.69
N LEU A 480 -4.68 -19.30 25.68
CA LEU A 480 -5.38 -19.75 24.46
C LEU A 480 -6.49 -18.78 24.02
N SER A 481 -6.62 -17.62 24.66
CA SER A 481 -7.58 -16.60 24.23
C SER A 481 -7.24 -16.13 22.81
N SER A 482 -8.27 -15.94 21.99
CA SER A 482 -8.14 -15.48 20.61
C SER A 482 -7.34 -14.17 20.51
N MET A 483 -7.52 -13.25 21.47
CA MET A 483 -6.80 -11.98 21.55
C MET A 483 -5.28 -12.15 21.77
N VAL A 484 -4.87 -13.02 22.70
CA VAL A 484 -3.45 -13.28 22.98
C VAL A 484 -2.81 -13.96 21.77
N LEU A 485 -3.46 -14.97 21.20
CA LEU A 485 -2.97 -15.67 20.01
C LEU A 485 -2.83 -14.73 18.80
N ARG A 486 -3.83 -13.88 18.53
CA ARG A 486 -3.74 -12.86 17.46
C ARG A 486 -2.57 -11.91 17.67
N THR A 487 -2.35 -11.46 18.90
CA THR A 487 -1.23 -10.57 19.24
C THR A 487 0.11 -11.24 18.98
N LYS A 488 0.27 -12.48 19.43
CA LYS A 488 1.50 -13.27 19.22
C LYS A 488 1.76 -13.60 17.76
N LEU A 489 0.73 -13.93 16.99
CA LEU A 489 0.85 -14.19 15.56
C LEU A 489 1.29 -12.95 14.78
N ARG A 490 0.79 -11.75 15.14
CA ARG A 490 1.18 -10.48 14.50
C ARG A 490 2.65 -10.11 14.70
N GLU A 491 3.34 -10.68 15.70
CA GLU A 491 4.78 -10.48 15.89
C GLU A 491 5.60 -11.15 14.78
N LYS A 492 5.09 -12.25 14.18
CA LYS A 492 5.83 -13.07 13.20
C LYS A 492 5.22 -13.13 11.80
N LEU A 493 3.90 -12.93 11.71
CA LEU A 493 3.14 -13.06 10.47
C LEU A 493 2.61 -11.70 9.99
N PRO A 494 2.56 -11.47 8.67
CA PRO A 494 1.84 -10.34 8.11
C PRO A 494 0.35 -10.34 8.52
N PRO A 495 -0.30 -9.17 8.63
CA PRO A 495 -1.67 -9.06 9.10
C PRO A 495 -2.69 -9.93 8.34
N TYR A 496 -2.50 -10.13 7.03
CA TYR A 496 -3.41 -10.95 6.20
C TYR A 496 -3.28 -12.47 6.43
N MET A 497 -2.22 -12.93 7.10
CA MET A 497 -2.02 -14.34 7.46
C MET A 497 -2.54 -14.69 8.86
N VAL A 498 -2.93 -13.69 9.66
CA VAL A 498 -3.42 -13.91 11.03
C VAL A 498 -4.88 -14.37 10.99
N PRO A 499 -5.21 -15.58 11.52
CA PRO A 499 -6.59 -16.07 11.53
C PRO A 499 -7.55 -15.14 12.26
N THR A 500 -8.76 -15.00 11.73
CA THR A 500 -9.83 -14.21 12.34
C THR A 500 -10.57 -15.00 13.41
N ARG A 501 -10.56 -16.34 13.33
CA ARG A 501 -11.28 -17.24 14.24
C ARG A 501 -10.39 -18.37 14.74
N PHE A 502 -10.57 -18.71 16.02
CA PHE A 502 -9.83 -19.78 16.71
C PHE A 502 -10.82 -20.75 17.34
N GLU A 503 -10.73 -22.02 16.98
CA GLU A 503 -11.65 -23.09 17.37
C GLU A 503 -10.88 -24.16 18.14
N VAL A 504 -11.15 -24.30 19.43
CA VAL A 504 -10.52 -25.35 20.23
C VAL A 504 -11.24 -26.68 19.97
N ILE A 505 -10.51 -27.70 19.52
CA ILE A 505 -11.02 -29.02 19.22
C ILE A 505 -10.22 -30.09 19.95
N GLU A 506 -10.85 -31.24 20.22
CA GLU A 506 -10.18 -32.35 20.92
C GLU A 506 -9.07 -32.99 20.08
N LYS A 507 -9.25 -33.08 18.75
CA LYS A 507 -8.28 -33.67 17.83
C LYS A 507 -8.46 -33.14 16.42
N VAL A 508 -7.36 -32.94 15.71
CA VAL A 508 -7.37 -32.65 14.26
C VAL A 508 -7.71 -33.93 13.48
N PRO A 509 -8.77 -33.95 12.65
CA PRO A 509 -9.05 -35.06 11.73
C PRO A 509 -7.88 -35.30 10.79
N ARG A 510 -7.51 -36.56 10.55
CA ARG A 510 -6.42 -36.96 9.66
C ARG A 510 -6.87 -38.00 8.66
N LEU A 511 -6.33 -37.93 7.45
CA LEU A 511 -6.45 -38.95 6.42
C LEU A 511 -5.67 -40.21 6.82
N LEU A 512 -5.93 -41.33 6.15
CA LEU A 512 -5.16 -42.59 6.32
C LEU A 512 -3.65 -42.40 6.06
N SER A 513 -3.28 -41.38 5.28
CA SER A 513 -1.90 -40.98 5.01
C SER A 513 -1.23 -40.20 6.15
N GLY A 514 -1.96 -39.86 7.22
CA GLY A 514 -1.48 -39.04 8.34
C GLY A 514 -1.57 -37.53 8.12
N LYS A 515 -1.86 -37.08 6.89
CA LYS A 515 -2.12 -35.66 6.57
C LYS A 515 -3.42 -35.16 7.21
N ILE A 516 -3.52 -33.85 7.45
CA ILE A 516 -4.74 -33.21 7.97
C ILE A 516 -5.88 -33.41 6.97
N ASP A 517 -7.03 -33.89 7.45
CA ASP A 517 -8.24 -33.98 6.65
C ASP A 517 -9.00 -32.65 6.69
N ARG A 518 -8.61 -31.73 5.81
CA ARG A 518 -9.25 -30.40 5.70
C ARG A 518 -10.70 -30.48 5.19
N LYS A 519 -11.10 -31.55 4.50
CA LYS A 519 -12.51 -31.75 4.11
C LYS A 519 -13.35 -32.03 5.35
N ALA A 520 -12.87 -32.89 6.24
CA ALA A 520 -13.52 -33.14 7.52
C ALA A 520 -13.54 -31.88 8.41
N LEU A 521 -12.44 -31.13 8.49
CA LEU A 521 -12.42 -29.86 9.23
C LEU A 521 -13.41 -28.82 8.67
N ARG A 522 -13.55 -28.74 7.34
CA ARG A 522 -14.44 -27.77 6.69
C ARG A 522 -15.91 -27.97 7.08
N VAL A 523 -16.33 -29.20 7.33
CA VAL A 523 -17.71 -29.53 7.73
C VAL A 523 -17.92 -29.51 9.25
N LEU A 524 -16.87 -29.33 10.05
CA LEU A 524 -17.05 -29.23 11.49
C LEU A 524 -17.91 -28.00 11.82
N PRO A 525 -18.88 -28.15 12.74
CA PRO A 525 -19.58 -27.00 13.27
C PRO A 525 -18.54 -26.14 13.98
N LEU A 526 -18.48 -24.87 13.60
CA LEU A 526 -17.68 -23.91 14.35
C LEU A 526 -18.41 -23.64 15.65
N THR A 527 -17.69 -23.60 16.77
CA THR A 527 -18.31 -23.29 18.07
C THR A 527 -19.00 -21.97 17.91
N THR A 528 -20.33 -21.93 17.99
CA THR A 528 -21.06 -20.66 18.12
C THR A 528 -20.38 -19.95 19.26
N VAL A 529 -19.77 -18.78 19.01
CA VAL A 529 -19.12 -17.97 20.05
C VAL A 529 -20.04 -18.05 21.26
N VAL A 530 -19.60 -18.81 22.28
CA VAL A 530 -20.43 -19.20 23.42
C VAL A 530 -20.45 -17.99 24.34
N ASP A 531 -21.15 -16.97 23.88
CA ASP A 531 -22.11 -16.20 24.62
C ASP A 531 -22.85 -15.34 23.59
N ARG A 532 -23.81 -15.92 22.85
CA ARG A 532 -24.82 -15.07 22.19
C ARG A 532 -25.75 -14.56 23.28
N GLY A 533 -25.25 -13.67 24.13
CA GLY A 533 -26.09 -12.78 24.91
C GLY A 533 -27.12 -12.17 23.96
N THR A 534 -28.31 -11.86 24.47
CA THR A 534 -29.31 -11.11 23.73
C THR A 534 -28.64 -9.90 23.09
N SER A 535 -28.85 -9.68 21.78
CA SER A 535 -28.46 -8.40 21.17
C SER A 535 -28.99 -7.29 22.04
N ASP A 536 -28.18 -6.26 22.26
CA ASP A 536 -28.67 -5.06 22.91
C ASP A 536 -29.85 -4.51 22.08
N GLU A 537 -30.85 -3.91 22.71
CA GLU A 537 -31.88 -3.21 21.97
C GLU A 537 -31.33 -1.84 21.54
N PRO A 538 -31.30 -1.51 20.24
CA PRO A 538 -30.77 -0.24 19.80
C PRO A 538 -31.65 0.90 20.35
N THR A 539 -31.02 1.79 21.11
CA THR A 539 -31.69 2.84 21.90
C THR A 539 -31.76 4.18 21.16
N ASN A 540 -30.98 4.35 20.09
CA ASN A 540 -30.89 5.60 19.33
C ASN A 540 -30.78 5.33 17.81
N PRO A 541 -31.01 6.36 16.96
CA PRO A 541 -30.98 6.19 15.51
C PRO A 541 -29.66 5.63 14.95
N ALA A 542 -28.52 5.99 15.56
CA ALA A 542 -27.21 5.51 15.13
C ALA A 542 -27.06 4.01 15.39
N GLU A 543 -27.45 3.53 16.56
CA GLU A 543 -27.48 2.10 16.88
C GLU A 543 -28.43 1.33 15.96
N ILE A 544 -29.61 1.89 15.64
CA ILE A 544 -30.56 1.26 14.70
C ILE A 544 -29.91 1.08 13.32
N ALA A 545 -29.28 2.12 12.79
CA ALA A 545 -28.61 2.07 11.50
C ALA A 545 -27.41 1.11 11.52
N LEU A 546 -26.58 1.19 12.56
CA LEU A 546 -25.42 0.33 12.74
C LEU A 546 -25.81 -1.14 12.81
N PHE A 547 -26.79 -1.48 13.65
CA PHE A 547 -27.26 -2.85 13.80
C PHE A 547 -27.94 -3.34 12.52
N GLY A 548 -28.65 -2.47 11.80
CA GLY A 548 -29.22 -2.78 10.50
C GLY A 548 -28.18 -3.20 9.45
N VAL A 549 -27.01 -2.56 9.43
CA VAL A 549 -25.90 -2.94 8.53
C VAL A 549 -25.14 -4.16 9.07
N LEU A 550 -24.85 -4.20 10.37
CA LEU A 550 -24.18 -5.35 11.01
C LEU A 550 -24.96 -6.65 10.81
N ASN A 551 -26.29 -6.62 10.93
CA ASN A 551 -27.14 -7.80 10.68
C ASN A 551 -27.07 -8.32 9.23
N LYS A 552 -26.75 -7.44 8.27
CA LYS A 552 -26.54 -7.85 6.87
C LYS A 552 -25.14 -8.45 6.66
N LEU A 553 -24.14 -7.94 7.38
CA LEU A 553 -22.75 -8.39 7.26
C LEU A 553 -22.46 -9.66 8.07
N PHE A 554 -23.11 -9.78 9.24
CA PHE A 554 -22.97 -10.88 10.18
C PHE A 554 -24.36 -11.45 10.50
N PRO A 555 -24.99 -12.13 9.54
CA PRO A 555 -26.30 -12.71 9.77
C PRO A 555 -26.23 -13.69 10.95
N ASN A 556 -27.12 -13.50 11.92
CA ASN A 556 -27.21 -14.25 13.18
C ASN A 556 -26.16 -13.93 14.26
N ALA A 557 -25.28 -12.94 14.09
CA ALA A 557 -24.43 -12.47 15.19
C ALA A 557 -25.22 -11.56 16.14
N PRO A 558 -25.06 -11.69 17.47
CA PRO A 558 -25.66 -10.76 18.42
C PRO A 558 -24.94 -9.40 18.32
N ASN A 559 -25.71 -8.31 18.26
CA ASN A 559 -25.14 -6.97 18.27
C ASN A 559 -25.03 -6.50 19.72
N GLN A 560 -23.86 -6.68 20.33
CA GLN A 560 -23.57 -6.16 21.67
C GLN A 560 -22.73 -4.89 21.54
N LEU A 561 -23.09 -3.83 22.23
CA LEU A 561 -22.37 -2.55 22.21
C LEU A 561 -20.94 -2.67 22.77
N SER A 562 -20.70 -3.64 23.66
CA SER A 562 -19.38 -3.94 24.21
C SER A 562 -18.46 -4.69 23.24
N ALA A 563 -19.01 -5.35 22.22
CA ALA A 563 -18.26 -6.19 21.30
C ALA A 563 -17.32 -5.37 20.41
N ASP A 564 -16.14 -5.91 20.14
CA ASP A 564 -15.17 -5.41 19.16
C ASP A 564 -15.53 -5.92 17.76
N PHE A 565 -15.61 -4.99 16.80
CA PHE A 565 -15.93 -5.29 15.41
C PHE A 565 -14.95 -6.29 14.79
N PHE A 566 -13.65 -6.21 15.10
CA PHE A 566 -12.62 -7.05 14.49
C PHE A 566 -12.43 -8.35 15.27
N ASP A 567 -12.35 -8.25 16.60
CA ASP A 567 -11.99 -9.38 17.45
C ASP A 567 -13.17 -10.30 17.79
N ASP A 568 -14.36 -9.72 18.03
CA ASP A 568 -15.54 -10.46 18.51
C ASP A 568 -16.50 -10.80 17.37
N LEU A 569 -16.74 -9.88 16.43
CA LEU A 569 -17.57 -10.14 15.25
C LEU A 569 -16.79 -10.79 14.10
N GLY A 570 -15.45 -10.85 14.17
CA GLY A 570 -14.61 -11.38 13.10
C GLY A 570 -14.48 -10.45 11.89
N GLY A 571 -14.73 -9.15 12.08
CA GLY A 571 -14.57 -8.13 11.06
C GLY A 571 -13.13 -7.98 10.56
N HIS A 572 -13.00 -7.53 9.32
CA HIS A 572 -11.72 -7.26 8.68
C HIS A 572 -11.85 -6.10 7.69
N SER A 573 -10.75 -5.66 7.05
CA SER A 573 -10.70 -4.44 6.21
C SER A 573 -11.81 -4.37 5.15
N LEU A 574 -12.09 -5.47 4.45
CA LEU A 574 -13.18 -5.54 3.47
C LEU A 574 -14.59 -5.39 4.11
N LEU A 575 -14.79 -5.99 5.29
CA LEU A 575 -16.03 -5.89 6.05
C LEU A 575 -16.21 -4.49 6.64
N ALA A 576 -15.12 -3.89 7.10
CA ALA A 576 -15.06 -2.50 7.56
C ALA A 576 -15.46 -1.55 6.42
N ALA A 577 -14.89 -1.73 5.23
CA ALA A 577 -15.25 -0.97 4.03
C ALA A 577 -16.74 -1.13 3.68
N ARG A 578 -17.27 -2.36 3.69
CA ARG A 578 -18.71 -2.63 3.44
C ARG A 578 -19.61 -2.02 4.52
N LEU A 579 -19.21 -2.07 5.79
CA LEU A 579 -19.93 -1.46 6.89
C LEU A 579 -20.05 0.05 6.68
N VAL A 580 -18.92 0.72 6.44
CA VAL A 580 -18.88 2.17 6.20
C VAL A 580 -19.73 2.56 4.99
N SER A 581 -19.57 1.87 3.86
CA SER A 581 -20.38 2.14 2.66
C SER A 581 -21.88 1.94 2.92
N GLY A 582 -22.26 0.87 3.63
CA GLY A 582 -23.64 0.62 4.04
C GLY A 582 -24.21 1.69 4.98
N LEU A 583 -23.39 2.22 5.89
CA LEU A 583 -23.77 3.31 6.79
C LEU A 583 -23.96 4.63 6.04
N ARG A 584 -23.01 4.97 5.15
CA ARG A 584 -23.02 6.21 4.35
C ARG A 584 -24.20 6.32 3.39
N ALA A 585 -24.85 5.20 3.05
CA ALA A 585 -26.12 5.21 2.32
C ALA A 585 -27.22 6.02 3.03
N THR A 586 -27.10 6.23 4.35
CA THR A 586 -27.95 7.17 5.09
C THR A 586 -27.25 8.53 5.18
N PRO A 587 -27.83 9.63 4.66
CA PRO A 587 -27.16 10.94 4.60
C PRO A 587 -26.60 11.43 5.95
N ALA A 588 -27.29 11.13 7.06
CA ALA A 588 -26.87 11.48 8.41
C ALA A 588 -25.50 10.89 8.82
N TYR A 589 -25.11 9.75 8.24
CA TYR A 589 -23.87 9.02 8.56
C TYR A 589 -22.85 9.06 7.41
N SER A 590 -23.05 9.93 6.43
CA SER A 590 -22.14 10.13 5.29
C SER A 590 -20.70 10.51 5.68
N HIS A 591 -20.54 11.13 6.86
CA HIS A 591 -19.25 11.57 7.40
C HIS A 591 -18.40 10.45 7.99
N ILE A 592 -18.97 9.27 8.24
CA ILE A 592 -18.26 8.16 8.88
C ILE A 592 -17.19 7.61 7.95
N THR A 593 -15.99 7.41 8.46
CA THR A 593 -14.85 6.91 7.69
C THR A 593 -14.41 5.52 8.16
N ILE A 594 -13.65 4.82 7.33
CA ILE A 594 -13.02 3.56 7.75
C ILE A 594 -12.03 3.78 8.90
N ASN A 595 -11.40 4.96 8.96
CA ASN A 595 -10.52 5.33 10.07
C ASN A 595 -11.27 5.47 11.39
N ASP A 596 -12.50 5.99 11.37
CA ASP A 596 -13.34 6.06 12.58
C ASP A 596 -13.60 4.67 13.13
N LEU A 597 -13.81 3.67 12.26
CA LEU A 597 -14.01 2.28 12.65
C LEU A 597 -12.74 1.62 13.22
N TYR A 598 -11.56 1.92 12.67
CA TYR A 598 -10.29 1.43 13.24
C TYR A 598 -9.93 2.12 14.56
N ALA A 599 -10.27 3.40 14.71
CA ALA A 599 -10.07 4.15 15.95
C ALA A 599 -11.05 3.70 17.03
N GLN A 600 -12.32 3.51 16.66
CA GLN A 600 -13.41 3.10 17.53
C GLN A 600 -13.77 1.66 17.20
N ARG A 601 -13.06 0.70 17.80
CA ARG A 601 -13.22 -0.71 17.45
C ARG A 601 -14.48 -1.36 18.04
N ARG A 602 -15.01 -0.82 19.14
CA ARG A 602 -16.20 -1.37 19.82
C ARG A 602 -17.49 -0.85 19.20
N ILE A 603 -18.51 -1.71 19.05
CA ILE A 603 -19.80 -1.37 18.43
C ILE A 603 -20.46 -0.14 19.06
N GLY A 604 -20.48 -0.04 20.39
CA GLY A 604 -21.02 1.12 21.09
C GLY A 604 -20.20 2.39 20.89
N ALA A 605 -18.88 2.28 20.73
CA ALA A 605 -18.02 3.42 20.43
C ALA A 605 -18.19 3.90 18.97
N ILE A 606 -18.44 2.98 18.04
CA ILE A 606 -18.79 3.29 16.65
C ILE A 606 -20.14 4.01 16.62
N ALA A 607 -21.15 3.49 17.32
CA ALA A 607 -22.46 4.13 17.42
C ALA A 607 -22.39 5.51 18.09
N ALA A 608 -21.55 5.66 19.12
CA ALA A 608 -21.29 6.95 19.74
C ALA A 608 -20.65 7.92 18.74
N LYS A 609 -19.66 7.46 17.96
CA LYS A 609 -19.02 8.27 16.91
C LYS A 609 -19.99 8.66 15.78
N MET A 610 -20.94 7.78 15.44
CA MET A 610 -22.04 8.08 14.52
C MET A 610 -23.04 9.09 15.09
N SER A 611 -23.14 9.17 16.42
CA SER A 611 -24.02 10.09 17.15
C SER A 611 -23.34 11.42 17.48
N GLU A 612 -22.01 11.46 17.49
CA GLU A 612 -21.24 12.68 17.42
C GLU A 612 -21.61 13.36 16.11
N GLN A 613 -22.56 14.30 16.17
CA GLN A 613 -22.74 15.22 15.07
C GLN A 613 -21.35 15.80 14.76
N PRO A 614 -20.92 15.85 13.48
CA PRO A 614 -19.82 16.74 13.14
C PRO A 614 -20.16 18.08 13.79
N GLU A 615 -19.22 18.71 14.51
CA GLU A 615 -19.45 20.01 15.13
C GLU A 615 -20.29 20.83 14.17
N GLN A 616 -21.54 21.08 14.56
CA GLN A 616 -22.45 21.88 13.78
C GLN A 616 -21.79 23.25 13.78
N TYR A 617 -21.02 23.53 12.73
CA TYR A 617 -20.97 24.86 12.18
C TYR A 617 -22.43 25.20 11.94
N ASP A 618 -22.97 25.99 12.87
CA ASP A 618 -24.28 26.59 12.73
C ASP A 618 -24.33 27.18 11.32
N GLU A 619 -25.07 26.52 10.42
CA GLU A 619 -25.51 27.12 9.17
C GLU A 619 -26.53 28.18 9.58
N GLY A 620 -26.01 29.29 10.10
CA GLY A 620 -26.76 30.52 10.24
C GLY A 620 -27.16 30.94 8.85
N GLU A 621 -28.37 30.54 8.46
CA GLU A 621 -28.94 30.58 7.12
C GLU A 621 -28.02 29.92 6.07
N ALA A 622 -28.58 29.03 5.26
CA ALA A 622 -27.94 28.71 3.99
C ALA A 622 -27.57 30.04 3.33
N TRP A 623 -26.27 30.26 3.08
CA TRP A 623 -25.87 31.31 2.15
C TRP A 623 -26.51 30.92 0.82
N GLN A 624 -27.71 31.45 0.59
CA GLN A 624 -28.14 31.68 -0.77
C GLN A 624 -27.06 32.59 -1.35
N PRO A 625 -26.51 32.27 -2.53
CA PRO A 625 -25.72 33.25 -3.25
C PRO A 625 -26.61 34.49 -3.38
N GLU A 626 -26.38 35.50 -2.54
CA GLU A 626 -26.91 36.82 -2.74
C GLU A 626 -26.45 37.16 -4.16
N GLU A 627 -27.41 37.23 -5.10
CA GLU A 627 -27.20 37.46 -6.53
C GLU A 627 -25.97 38.35 -6.71
N LEU A 628 -24.86 37.79 -7.23
CA LEU A 628 -23.59 38.45 -7.57
C LEU A 628 -23.63 39.98 -7.39
N GLN A 629 -23.67 40.44 -6.13
CA GLN A 629 -23.59 41.86 -5.86
C GLN A 629 -22.13 42.19 -6.01
N ASP A 630 -21.85 43.12 -6.91
CA ASP A 630 -20.50 43.48 -7.30
C ASP A 630 -19.73 44.06 -6.09
N HIS A 631 -19.10 43.19 -5.31
CA HIS A 631 -18.27 43.54 -4.15
C HIS A 631 -16.84 43.88 -4.55
N THR A 632 -16.58 44.13 -5.85
CA THR A 632 -15.25 44.43 -6.39
C THR A 632 -14.59 45.60 -5.68
N LEU A 633 -15.36 46.62 -5.27
CA LEU A 633 -14.82 47.74 -4.48
C LEU A 633 -14.32 47.32 -3.09
N ARG A 634 -15.07 46.49 -2.36
CA ARG A 634 -14.66 46.02 -1.02
C ARG A 634 -13.44 45.10 -1.11
N ARG A 635 -13.37 44.27 -2.15
CA ARG A 635 -12.19 43.44 -2.46
C ARG A 635 -10.99 44.31 -2.82
N PHE A 636 -11.18 45.32 -3.66
CA PHE A 636 -10.15 46.27 -4.06
C PHE A 636 -9.57 47.04 -2.87
N PHE A 637 -10.42 47.62 -2.00
CA PHE A 637 -9.94 48.33 -0.81
C PHE A 637 -9.27 47.42 0.22
N CYS A 638 -9.73 46.18 0.36
CA CYS A 638 -9.07 45.18 1.19
C CYS A 638 -7.67 44.86 0.65
N GLY A 639 -7.56 44.56 -0.64
CA GLY A 639 -6.28 44.31 -1.32
C GLY A 639 -5.35 45.52 -1.30
N LEU A 640 -5.88 46.75 -1.45
CA LEU A 640 -5.10 47.99 -1.34
C LEU A 640 -4.56 48.17 0.08
N GLY A 641 -5.38 47.91 1.11
CA GLY A 641 -4.94 47.93 2.50
C GLY A 641 -3.82 46.92 2.77
N GLN A 642 -3.93 45.71 2.20
CA GLN A 642 -2.87 44.69 2.30
C GLN A 642 -1.59 45.18 1.62
N LEU A 643 -1.70 45.70 0.40
CA LEU A 643 -0.59 46.22 -0.39
C LEU A 643 0.14 47.38 0.31
N VAL A 644 -0.60 48.28 0.97
CA VAL A 644 -0.02 49.38 1.75
C VAL A 644 0.76 48.89 2.98
N LEU A 645 0.30 47.81 3.63
CA LEU A 645 0.96 47.27 4.82
C LEU A 645 2.08 46.27 4.53
N LEU A 646 2.12 45.66 3.35
CA LEU A 646 3.16 44.70 2.96
C LEU A 646 4.60 45.23 3.15
N PRO A 647 4.96 46.46 2.73
CA PRO A 647 6.31 47.00 2.96
C PRO A 647 6.67 47.09 4.44
N PHE A 648 5.71 47.41 5.32
CA PHE A 648 5.94 47.47 6.77
C PHE A 648 6.15 46.08 7.35
N LEU A 649 5.34 45.10 6.94
CA LEU A 649 5.49 43.70 7.37
C LEU A 649 6.83 43.10 6.92
N ILE A 650 7.21 43.35 5.66
CA ILE A 650 8.50 42.92 5.11
C ILE A 650 9.65 43.59 5.86
N SER A 651 9.56 44.90 6.10
CA SER A 651 10.58 45.64 6.86
C SER A 651 10.75 45.07 8.27
N LEU A 652 9.64 44.69 8.92
CA LEU A 652 9.64 44.16 10.27
C LEU A 652 10.30 42.76 10.36
N HIS A 653 10.13 41.92 9.33
CA HIS A 653 10.84 40.63 9.22
C HIS A 653 12.33 40.83 8.93
N ILE A 654 12.65 41.73 7.99
CA ILE A 654 14.04 41.98 7.60
C ILE A 654 14.82 42.69 8.73
N LEU A 655 14.16 43.50 9.56
CA LEU A 655 14.79 44.24 10.66
C LEU A 655 15.48 43.31 11.67
N GLN A 656 14.99 42.08 11.83
CA GLN A 656 15.63 41.07 12.68
C GLN A 656 17.07 40.75 12.25
N TRP A 657 17.35 40.88 10.95
CA TRP A 657 18.67 40.62 10.37
C TRP A 657 19.46 41.90 10.08
N LEU A 658 18.77 42.96 9.63
CA LEU A 658 19.42 44.23 9.29
C LEU A 658 19.79 45.07 10.52
N ALA A 659 19.02 45.04 11.60
CA ALA A 659 19.34 45.80 12.81
C ALA A 659 20.71 45.42 13.41
N PRO A 660 21.05 44.13 13.63
CA PRO A 660 22.39 43.79 14.12
C PRO A 660 23.49 44.10 13.09
N PHE A 661 23.21 43.93 11.79
CA PHE A 661 24.16 44.27 10.73
C PHE A 661 24.51 45.76 10.71
N PHE A 662 23.51 46.65 10.70
CA PHE A 662 23.73 48.09 10.73
C PHE A 662 24.35 48.55 12.05
N THR A 663 23.96 47.93 13.17
CA THR A 663 24.56 48.18 14.48
C THR A 663 26.06 47.88 14.47
N TYR A 664 26.44 46.72 13.95
CA TYR A 664 27.85 46.35 13.83
C TYR A 664 28.60 47.35 12.93
N HIS A 665 28.06 47.66 11.75
CA HIS A 665 28.72 48.55 10.79
C HIS A 665 28.87 49.99 11.30
N TYR A 666 27.85 50.49 12.01
CA TYR A 666 27.90 51.81 12.65
C TYR A 666 28.97 51.89 13.74
N LEU A 667 29.15 50.82 14.51
CA LEU A 667 30.11 50.73 15.61
C LEU A 667 31.51 50.28 15.18
N THR A 668 31.76 50.05 13.89
CA THR A 668 33.10 49.74 13.33
C THR A 668 33.51 50.74 12.26
N GLY A 669 32.94 51.94 12.27
CA GLY A 669 33.17 52.96 11.25
C GLY A 669 34.54 53.64 11.36
N ASN A 670 35.14 53.66 12.56
CA ASN A 670 36.43 54.30 12.82
C ASN A 670 37.54 53.28 13.10
N PRO A 671 38.82 53.61 12.81
CA PRO A 671 39.96 52.72 13.05
C PRO A 671 40.19 52.35 14.52
N GLU A 672 39.73 53.18 15.46
CA GLU A 672 39.92 53.00 16.91
C GLU A 672 38.77 52.20 17.56
N ASP A 673 37.73 51.85 16.81
CA ASP A 673 36.54 51.19 17.35
C ASP A 673 36.84 49.73 17.75
N SER A 674 36.37 49.33 18.93
CA SER A 674 36.52 47.95 19.41
C SER A 674 35.53 47.01 18.71
N ARG A 675 36.06 46.15 17.84
CA ARG A 675 35.28 45.11 17.15
C ARG A 675 34.54 44.19 18.11
N TRP A 676 35.13 43.89 19.27
CA TRP A 676 34.49 43.03 20.28
C TRP A 676 33.27 43.69 20.93
N GLN A 677 33.34 45.00 21.19
CA GLN A 677 32.19 45.77 21.68
C GLN A 677 31.09 45.84 20.61
N ALA A 678 31.46 46.09 19.35
CA ALA A 678 30.50 46.11 18.23
C ALA A 678 29.78 44.76 18.06
N ILE A 679 30.50 43.63 18.14
CA ILE A 679 29.91 42.28 18.10
C ILE A 679 28.95 42.08 19.27
N GLY A 680 29.37 42.41 20.50
CA GLY A 680 28.54 42.23 21.70
C GLY A 680 27.24 43.04 21.65
N ILE A 681 27.30 44.28 21.18
CA ILE A 681 26.12 45.14 21.02
C ILE A 681 25.24 44.63 19.87
N ALA A 682 25.81 44.25 18.72
CA ALA A 682 25.04 43.70 17.61
C ALA A 682 24.30 42.40 17.98
N LEU A 683 24.94 41.49 18.72
CA LEU A 683 24.30 40.28 19.25
C LEU A 683 23.17 40.61 20.24
N SER A 684 23.37 41.61 21.10
CA SER A 684 22.33 42.08 22.01
C SER A 684 21.13 42.66 21.27
N VAL A 685 21.37 43.43 20.20
CA VAL A 685 20.33 43.96 19.32
C VAL A 685 19.59 42.82 18.62
N PHE A 686 20.30 41.82 18.09
CA PHE A 686 19.67 40.64 17.51
C PHE A 686 18.72 39.95 18.50
N LEU A 687 19.20 39.62 19.71
CA LEU A 687 18.38 38.99 20.75
C LEU A 687 17.16 39.85 21.12
N LEU A 688 17.35 41.18 21.25
CA LEU A 688 16.27 42.10 21.55
C LEU A 688 15.21 42.11 20.44
N THR A 689 15.62 42.08 19.16
CA THR A 689 14.65 42.02 18.03
C THR A 689 13.82 40.75 18.04
N GLN A 690 14.40 39.60 18.43
CA GLN A 690 13.66 38.35 18.59
C GLN A 690 12.61 38.44 19.71
N VAL A 691 12.99 39.02 20.86
CA VAL A 691 12.07 39.25 21.98
C VAL A 691 10.93 40.20 21.57
N ILE A 692 11.25 41.30 20.87
CA ILE A 692 10.24 42.23 20.35
C ILE A 692 9.26 41.51 19.41
N GLY A 693 9.73 40.56 18.60
CA GLY A 693 8.86 39.77 17.72
C GLY A 693 7.73 39.04 18.46
N PHE A 694 8.03 38.44 19.61
CA PHE A 694 6.99 37.83 20.47
C PHE A 694 5.98 38.85 21.00
N PHE A 695 6.43 40.05 21.39
CA PHE A 695 5.53 41.12 21.84
C PHE A 695 4.64 41.64 20.71
N VAL A 696 5.19 41.83 19.51
CA VAL A 696 4.44 42.26 18.31
C VAL A 696 3.36 41.23 17.97
N SER A 697 3.70 39.94 18.02
CA SER A 697 2.77 38.84 17.78
C SER A 697 1.60 38.82 18.78
N ILE A 698 1.90 38.89 20.08
CA ILE A 698 0.88 38.91 21.14
C ILE A 698 -0.01 40.16 21.06
N LEU A 699 0.60 41.34 20.87
CA LEU A 699 -0.12 42.60 20.80
C LEU A 699 -0.96 42.69 19.52
N GLY A 700 -0.42 42.23 18.39
CA GLY A 700 -1.11 42.17 17.10
C GLY A 700 -2.38 41.33 17.21
N LYS A 701 -2.28 40.12 17.77
CA LYS A 701 -3.45 39.28 18.05
C LYS A 701 -4.46 39.99 18.95
N LYS A 702 -4.01 40.52 20.10
CA LYS A 702 -4.91 41.14 21.09
C LYS A 702 -5.60 42.39 20.59
N LEU A 703 -4.96 43.21 19.76
CA LEU A 703 -5.58 44.44 19.25
C LEU A 703 -6.47 44.16 18.04
N LEU A 704 -6.03 43.30 17.13
CA LEU A 704 -6.72 43.08 15.86
C LEU A 704 -7.84 42.06 15.97
N LEU A 705 -7.69 41.04 16.81
CA LEU A 705 -8.66 39.95 16.95
C LEU A 705 -9.52 40.04 18.21
N ASN A 706 -9.44 41.14 18.96
CA ASN A 706 -10.35 41.35 20.07
C ASN A 706 -11.80 41.41 19.58
N ASN A 707 -12.69 40.68 20.26
CA ASN A 707 -14.12 40.60 19.96
C ASN A 707 -14.48 39.94 18.62
N LEU A 708 -13.56 39.18 18.00
CA LEU A 708 -13.91 38.29 16.90
C LEU A 708 -14.38 36.94 17.48
N THR A 709 -15.61 36.57 17.15
CA THR A 709 -16.20 35.27 17.52
C THR A 709 -15.89 34.23 16.43
N ALA A 710 -16.02 32.94 16.76
CA ALA A 710 -15.98 31.91 15.72
C ALA A 710 -17.17 32.11 14.76
N GLY A 711 -16.95 32.02 13.46
CA GLY A 711 -17.98 32.23 12.44
C GLY A 711 -17.42 32.22 11.01
N ARG A 712 -18.31 32.24 10.01
CA ARG A 712 -17.94 32.37 8.59
C ARG A 712 -17.83 33.86 8.22
N TYR A 713 -16.68 34.27 7.70
CA TYR A 713 -16.42 35.66 7.27
C TYR A 713 -16.01 35.69 5.80
N PRO A 714 -16.45 36.68 5.00
CA PRO A 714 -16.02 36.81 3.62
C PRO A 714 -14.52 37.11 3.54
N LEU A 715 -13.83 36.64 2.48
CA LEU A 715 -12.39 36.89 2.23
C LEU A 715 -12.09 38.34 1.79
N TRP A 716 -12.93 39.30 2.21
CA TRP A 716 -12.80 40.72 1.92
C TRP A 716 -13.46 41.54 3.04
N GLY A 717 -13.11 42.82 3.12
CA GLY A 717 -13.62 43.72 4.14
C GLY A 717 -12.78 43.75 5.42
N SER A 718 -13.25 44.50 6.41
CA SER A 718 -12.46 44.86 7.59
C SER A 718 -12.14 43.68 8.50
N VAL A 719 -13.04 42.70 8.59
CA VAL A 719 -12.84 41.50 9.42
C VAL A 719 -11.72 40.63 8.86
N TYR A 720 -11.79 40.29 7.58
CA TYR A 720 -10.73 39.52 6.91
C TYR A 720 -9.39 40.28 6.92
N PHE A 721 -9.40 41.59 6.68
CA PHE A 721 -8.18 42.40 6.76
C PHE A 721 -7.53 42.37 8.14
N ARG A 722 -8.33 42.48 9.22
CA ARG A 722 -7.84 42.39 10.60
C ARG A 722 -7.29 40.99 10.93
N TRP A 723 -7.98 39.95 10.47
CA TRP A 723 -7.52 38.57 10.57
C TRP A 723 -6.18 38.36 9.85
N TRP A 724 -6.12 38.72 8.57
CA TRP A 724 -4.91 38.62 7.74
C TRP A 724 -3.73 39.36 8.37
N LEU A 725 -3.94 40.58 8.88
CA LEU A 725 -2.87 41.35 9.49
C LEU A 725 -2.39 40.72 10.81
N ALA A 726 -3.31 40.18 11.62
CA ALA A 726 -2.95 39.51 12.87
C ALA A 726 -2.17 38.21 12.61
N ASP A 727 -2.57 37.46 11.59
CA ASP A 727 -1.90 36.25 11.11
C ASP A 727 -0.45 36.58 10.68
N ARG A 728 -0.26 37.59 9.82
CA ARG A 728 1.08 38.02 9.38
C ARG A 728 1.96 38.59 10.50
N LEU A 729 1.37 39.27 11.48
CA LEU A 729 2.11 39.72 12.68
C LEU A 729 2.48 38.56 13.60
N SER A 730 1.77 37.43 13.52
CA SER A 730 2.07 36.25 14.32
C SER A 730 3.32 35.52 13.83
N ASP A 731 3.55 35.51 12.51
CA ASP A 731 4.72 34.93 11.83
C ASP A 731 6.05 35.61 12.20
N VAL A 732 5.99 36.84 12.72
CA VAL A 732 7.17 37.61 13.15
C VAL A 732 7.90 36.92 14.30
N ALA A 733 7.14 36.25 15.19
CA ALA A 733 7.70 35.62 16.37
C ALA A 733 8.47 34.34 15.99
N PRO A 734 9.74 34.18 16.41
CA PRO A 734 10.52 32.98 16.11
C PRO A 734 10.11 31.81 17.02
N VAL A 735 8.87 31.32 16.89
CA VAL A 735 8.25 30.35 17.81
C VAL A 735 9.06 29.06 17.95
N HIS A 736 9.78 28.66 16.90
CA HIS A 736 10.68 27.49 16.92
C HIS A 736 11.75 27.58 18.03
N LEU A 737 12.20 28.79 18.42
CA LEU A 737 13.17 28.97 19.50
C LEU A 737 12.59 28.66 20.89
N LEU A 738 11.26 28.69 21.03
CA LEU A 738 10.58 28.34 22.27
C LEU A 738 10.17 26.86 22.31
N SER A 739 10.22 26.13 21.19
CA SER A 739 9.81 24.73 21.13
C SER A 739 10.59 23.87 22.13
N GLY A 740 9.88 23.09 22.95
CA GLY A 740 10.49 22.28 24.02
C GLY A 740 10.96 23.06 25.25
N SER A 741 10.78 24.39 25.29
CA SER A 741 11.11 25.23 26.45
C SER A 741 9.90 25.52 27.33
N SER A 742 10.14 25.82 28.62
CA SER A 742 9.12 26.29 29.57
C SER A 742 8.56 27.68 29.24
N LEU A 743 9.24 28.44 28.37
CA LEU A 743 8.79 29.75 27.92
C LEU A 743 7.69 29.65 26.85
N TYR A 744 7.52 28.50 26.21
CA TYR A 744 6.50 28.30 25.18
C TYR A 744 5.08 28.50 25.73
N HIS A 745 4.81 28.02 26.94
CA HIS A 745 3.51 28.16 27.59
C HIS A 745 3.14 29.61 27.88
N TRP A 746 4.14 30.44 28.22
CA TRP A 746 3.94 31.88 28.43
C TRP A 746 3.52 32.57 27.15
N TYR A 747 4.18 32.26 26.03
CA TYR A 747 3.81 32.78 24.72
C TYR A 747 2.39 32.34 24.32
N LEU A 748 2.07 31.04 24.45
CA LEU A 748 0.74 30.51 24.13
C LEU A 748 -0.37 31.14 24.99
N ARG A 749 -0.13 31.36 26.29
CA ARG A 749 -1.04 32.10 27.18
C ARG A 749 -1.18 33.55 26.75
N GLY A 750 -0.09 34.20 26.33
CA GLY A 750 -0.11 35.54 25.73
C GLY A 750 -1.00 35.60 24.50
N MET A 751 -0.95 34.53 23.68
CA MET A 751 -1.82 34.30 22.52
C MET A 751 -3.23 33.84 22.91
N GLY A 752 -3.59 33.72 24.19
CA GLY A 752 -4.95 33.43 24.65
C GLY A 752 -5.27 31.95 24.92
N ALA A 753 -4.28 31.05 24.91
CA ALA A 753 -4.48 29.65 25.28
C ALA A 753 -4.68 29.49 26.79
N LYS A 754 -5.69 28.70 27.21
CA LYS A 754 -5.97 28.38 28.62
C LYS A 754 -5.16 27.16 29.07
N ILE A 755 -3.89 27.38 29.42
CA ILE A 755 -2.95 26.29 29.80
C ILE A 755 -2.69 26.34 31.31
N GLY A 756 -2.73 25.19 32.00
CA GLY A 756 -2.43 25.05 33.43
C GLY A 756 -0.97 25.37 33.80
N CYS A 757 -0.65 25.58 35.09
CA CYS A 757 0.66 26.09 35.53
C CYS A 757 1.82 25.08 35.42
N ASP A 758 1.53 23.78 35.40
CA ASP A 758 2.54 22.70 35.44
C ASP A 758 2.38 21.70 34.28
N VAL A 759 2.09 22.20 33.07
CA VAL A 759 1.95 21.35 31.88
C VAL A 759 3.26 21.39 31.09
N SER A 760 3.95 20.27 30.90
CA SER A 760 4.98 20.15 29.87
C SER A 760 4.31 19.85 28.53
N ILE A 761 4.39 20.78 27.57
CA ILE A 761 3.94 20.49 26.21
C ILE A 761 5.10 19.76 25.54
N GLY A 762 5.01 18.42 25.46
CA GLY A 762 5.86 17.66 24.55
C GLY A 762 5.54 18.10 23.12
N SER A 763 6.56 18.30 22.29
CA SER A 763 6.37 18.64 20.88
C SER A 763 5.67 17.47 20.17
N VAL A 764 4.36 17.61 19.98
CA VAL A 764 3.54 16.79 19.11
C VAL A 764 3.43 17.54 17.78
N HIS A 765 3.73 16.87 16.66
CA HIS A 765 3.44 17.39 15.33
C HIS A 765 1.92 17.61 15.21
N ILE A 766 1.52 18.87 15.14
CA ILE A 766 0.13 19.25 14.85
C ILE A 766 -0.01 19.29 13.33
N ARG A 767 -0.83 18.37 12.80
CA ARG A 767 -1.48 18.48 11.48
C ARG A 767 -2.05 19.89 11.34
N MET A 768 -1.75 20.58 10.24
CA MET A 768 -2.59 21.73 9.86
C MET A 768 -3.97 21.21 9.43
N PRO A 769 -5.08 21.77 9.92
CA PRO A 769 -6.40 21.44 9.41
C PRO A 769 -6.60 22.04 8.01
N SER A 770 -7.14 21.23 7.10
CA SER A 770 -7.83 21.65 5.89
C SER A 770 -9.12 22.39 6.20
#